data_AF-A0A661WN54-F1
#
_entry.id   AF-A0A661WN54-F1
#
_cell.length_a   1.000
_cell.length_b   1.000
_cell.length_c   1.000
_cell.angle_alpha   90.00
_cell.angle_beta   90.00
_cell.angle_gamma   90.00
#
_symmetry.space_group_name_H-M   'P 1'
#
loop_
_entity.id
_entity.type
_entity.pdbx_description
1 polymer ?
#
loop_
_entity_poly.entity_id
_entity_poly.type
_entity_poly.pdbx_seq_one_letter_code
_entity_poly.pdbx_strand_id
1 'polypeptide(L)'
;MWKRKDYPDSIFRTVEAKLRAIVKEAAHFYILGRPQLIGTTSVASSDLLSSRLRAEPVRRLLQSLLIRHVWMEENDRVEDGRAIKELQPLYVPLETLTPKILRDFAKPLKLNISLNASENLGTLLYLLDLEEKDTERLKNLIKGGVPHQVLNARKHTEESQIIAGAGAFGAVTIATNMAGRGVDIKLGGDIAEEILSTVNRVLRKNDVENAYNLTLEEQRQVLLQRDDMDYGIYETEIKHFLQYFEEMEHVKAVGGLHVIGSERHDARRIDNQLRGRAGRQGDPGSSRFFLSLEDDLMRLFGGEQVGNLMQRLSVDDTLPLENKIVSNIIEQSQHRVEGANFDTREHLLDYDNVLNAQREKIYAQRDRIFLKDDLSEDIAEMLRVDVEKRVHATLDDDFENETPWALLAWTSGVQPSFMDSNDKVFPSFTMKLLLNEMEEIERAGSSPQEAMLNLLSEVIESEQEHIFKAIETVVYSTSDTIEGLIEDRYDLLDLFIQNTDNSEGLFRPQEVLDTLNGALGMRLSLSKNQLRIFMEDAYDLEDELREKIAVQLKFSNIKRMVATIEYRLGETLGVNVNQLSEMAWNEIEEEVISATDQALKTRLESMTGRNGTLAKDLTKAIKQEQVDVWDDTTKIRLLLGLSQGIVTGFDPRTHRQVQQKITRFRYIYRAAQALENAEPENLIAEVMEHFEQAEEKLENAWGDVDFREGTTAASLVDLGLPADLLADDYAQTPPAKLPEEQRDIVIKALGKKRMLEIQRHLLLKAITDQWVEYLTKVEALRVSIGLEAYAQRDPLVQYRRKAFEMFNLLLDDVRAQVVSRVFAYLPRRWDATPIGTVDVVLSPSIAKGKNSTTKKKRKRHKKRKRH
;
A
#
# COMPACT_ATOMS: atom_id res chain seq x y z
N MET A 1 12.13 -33.52 -45.64
CA MET A 1 11.69 -32.62 -44.55
C MET A 1 12.71 -31.50 -44.46
N TRP A 2 12.34 -30.25 -44.72
CA TRP A 2 13.28 -29.14 -44.65
C TRP A 2 13.56 -28.83 -43.17
N LYS A 3 14.84 -28.72 -42.78
CA LYS A 3 15.23 -28.26 -41.44
C LYS A 3 15.50 -26.77 -41.52
N ARG A 4 14.87 -25.97 -40.65
CA ARG A 4 15.13 -24.53 -40.54
C ARG A 4 16.63 -24.27 -40.43
N LYS A 5 17.15 -23.36 -41.24
CA LYS A 5 18.57 -22.97 -41.23
C LYS A 5 18.80 -21.81 -40.28
N ASP A 6 19.39 -22.08 -39.12
CA ASP A 6 19.79 -21.04 -38.17
C ASP A 6 21.22 -20.62 -38.48
N TYR A 7 21.37 -19.41 -39.00
CA TYR A 7 22.68 -18.82 -39.26
C TYR A 7 23.33 -18.36 -37.94
N PRO A 8 24.68 -18.34 -37.87
CA PRO A 8 25.38 -17.73 -36.76
C PRO A 8 25.04 -16.24 -36.64
N ASP A 9 25.19 -15.70 -35.43
CA ASP A 9 24.94 -14.28 -35.18
C ASP A 9 25.98 -13.41 -35.92
N SER A 10 25.52 -12.33 -36.53
CA SER A 10 26.35 -11.33 -37.20
C SER A 10 26.57 -10.15 -36.25
N ILE A 11 27.78 -10.03 -35.70
CA ILE A 11 28.10 -9.07 -34.64
C ILE A 11 28.84 -7.88 -35.24
N PHE A 12 28.40 -6.65 -34.94
CA PHE A 12 28.99 -5.41 -35.43
C PHE A 12 29.53 -4.58 -34.27
N ARG A 13 30.44 -3.65 -34.55
CA ARG A 13 30.94 -2.73 -33.54
C ARG A 13 29.89 -1.68 -33.15
N THR A 14 29.19 -1.12 -34.13
CA THR A 14 28.26 0.00 -33.94
C THR A 14 26.83 -0.37 -34.33
N VAL A 15 25.84 0.30 -33.72
CA VAL A 15 24.43 0.14 -34.10
C VAL A 15 24.18 0.55 -35.56
N GLU A 16 24.87 1.57 -36.05
CA GLU A 16 24.69 2.04 -37.43
C GLU A 16 25.17 0.99 -38.45
N ALA A 17 26.32 0.34 -38.23
CA ALA A 17 26.79 -0.72 -39.10
C ALA A 17 25.83 -1.93 -39.10
N LYS A 18 25.35 -2.31 -37.90
CA LYS A 18 24.32 -3.34 -37.72
C LYS A 18 23.06 -3.02 -38.53
N LEU A 19 22.51 -1.81 -38.41
CA LEU A 19 21.30 -1.39 -39.11
C LEU A 19 21.49 -1.39 -40.63
N ARG A 20 22.64 -0.92 -41.13
CA ARG A 20 22.96 -0.96 -42.57
C ARG A 20 23.02 -2.39 -43.09
N ALA A 21 23.57 -3.32 -42.32
CA ALA A 21 23.61 -4.73 -42.67
C ALA A 21 22.21 -5.36 -42.71
N ILE A 22 21.36 -5.06 -41.70
CA ILE A 22 19.95 -5.51 -41.68
C ILE A 22 19.19 -4.98 -42.90
N VAL A 23 19.34 -3.68 -43.23
CA VAL A 23 18.65 -3.08 -44.38
C VAL A 23 19.16 -3.66 -45.70
N LYS A 24 20.47 -3.94 -45.82
CA LYS A 24 21.05 -4.60 -47.00
C LYS A 24 20.45 -6.00 -47.20
N GLU A 25 20.40 -6.80 -46.14
CA GLU A 25 19.79 -8.14 -46.20
C GLU A 25 18.29 -8.07 -46.47
N ALA A 26 17.59 -7.11 -45.84
CA ALA A 26 16.17 -6.89 -46.06
C ALA A 26 15.86 -6.50 -47.51
N ALA A 27 16.70 -5.66 -48.12
CA ALA A 27 16.59 -5.28 -49.53
C ALA A 27 16.81 -6.47 -50.47
N HIS A 28 17.85 -7.28 -50.23
CA HIS A 28 18.13 -8.49 -51.01
C HIS A 28 16.94 -9.46 -51.00
N PHE A 29 16.46 -9.84 -49.82
CA PHE A 29 15.35 -10.79 -49.71
C PHE A 29 14.01 -10.22 -50.20
N TYR A 30 13.78 -8.93 -50.02
CA TYR A 30 12.62 -8.26 -50.60
C TYR A 30 12.64 -8.36 -52.13
N ILE A 31 13.79 -8.14 -52.77
CA ILE A 31 13.93 -8.26 -54.24
C ILE A 31 13.73 -9.70 -54.71
N LEU A 32 14.19 -10.70 -53.97
CA LEU A 32 13.92 -12.12 -54.28
C LEU A 32 12.45 -12.52 -54.04
N GLY A 33 11.68 -11.73 -53.30
CA GLY A 33 10.29 -12.03 -52.95
C GLY A 33 10.15 -12.91 -51.73
N ARG A 34 11.22 -13.03 -50.94
CA ARG A 34 11.24 -13.84 -49.73
C ARG A 34 10.62 -13.05 -48.56
N PRO A 35 9.63 -13.61 -47.83
CA PRO A 35 9.02 -12.95 -46.68
C PRO A 35 9.98 -12.85 -45.50
N GLN A 36 9.85 -11.76 -44.74
CA GLN A 36 10.76 -11.43 -43.66
C GLN A 36 10.03 -10.98 -42.40
N LEU A 37 10.44 -11.53 -41.25
CA LEU A 37 10.00 -11.09 -39.93
C LEU A 37 11.19 -10.54 -39.16
N ILE A 38 11.20 -9.24 -38.89
CA ILE A 38 12.27 -8.57 -38.15
C ILE A 38 11.83 -8.31 -36.72
N GLY A 39 12.43 -8.99 -35.75
CA GLY A 39 12.15 -8.80 -34.32
C GLY A 39 13.07 -7.75 -33.70
N THR A 40 12.50 -6.76 -33.00
CA THR A 40 13.23 -5.79 -32.18
C THR A 40 12.87 -5.96 -30.70
N THR A 41 13.62 -5.36 -29.78
CA THR A 41 13.34 -5.41 -28.31
C THR A 41 12.50 -4.22 -27.83
N SER A 42 12.51 -3.10 -28.58
CA SER A 42 11.83 -1.87 -28.20
C SER A 42 11.07 -1.26 -29.37
N VAL A 43 10.05 -0.45 -29.06
CA VAL A 43 9.28 0.32 -30.05
C VAL A 43 10.18 1.33 -30.74
N ALA A 44 11.12 1.95 -30.00
CA ALA A 44 12.07 2.90 -30.56
C ALA A 44 12.99 2.24 -31.60
N SER A 45 13.48 1.02 -31.32
CA SER A 45 14.27 0.23 -32.29
C SER A 45 13.44 -0.16 -33.51
N SER A 46 12.15 -0.49 -33.34
CA SER A 46 11.20 -0.77 -34.44
C SER A 46 10.97 0.45 -35.33
N ASP A 47 10.70 1.62 -34.73
CA ASP A 47 10.49 2.86 -35.46
C ASP A 47 11.76 3.33 -36.18
N LEU A 48 12.92 3.18 -35.55
CA LEU A 48 14.22 3.46 -36.15
C LEU A 48 14.47 2.56 -37.36
N LEU A 49 14.24 1.26 -37.24
CA LEU A 49 14.39 0.33 -38.36
C LEU A 49 13.40 0.63 -39.50
N SER A 50 12.14 0.91 -39.16
CA SER A 50 11.11 1.33 -40.12
C SER A 50 11.54 2.56 -40.92
N SER A 51 12.15 3.55 -40.25
CA SER A 51 12.65 4.75 -40.91
C SER A 51 13.74 4.42 -41.94
N ARG A 52 14.62 3.45 -41.64
CA ARG A 52 15.72 3.02 -42.52
C ARG A 52 15.30 2.20 -43.74
N LEU A 53 14.11 1.57 -43.70
CA LEU A 53 13.54 0.86 -44.84
C LEU A 53 12.84 1.78 -45.87
N ARG A 54 12.68 3.07 -45.56
CA ARG A 54 12.06 4.05 -46.49
C ARG A 54 12.95 4.30 -47.71
N ALA A 55 12.34 4.81 -48.79
CA ALA A 55 13.01 5.03 -50.08
C ALA A 55 14.29 5.85 -50.02
N GLU A 56 14.34 6.92 -49.23
CA GLU A 56 15.51 7.80 -49.18
C GLU A 56 16.72 7.18 -48.45
N PRO A 57 16.58 6.64 -47.21
CA PRO A 57 17.68 5.91 -46.56
C PRO A 57 18.19 4.71 -47.34
N VAL A 58 17.29 3.92 -47.98
CA VAL A 58 17.69 2.81 -48.85
C VAL A 58 18.52 3.31 -50.03
N ARG A 59 18.11 4.41 -50.69
CA ARG A 59 18.91 5.03 -51.76
C ARG A 59 20.28 5.48 -51.28
N ARG A 60 20.36 6.13 -50.12
CA ARG A 60 21.64 6.58 -49.53
C ARG A 60 22.54 5.38 -49.19
N LEU A 61 21.97 4.29 -48.70
CA LEU A 61 22.70 3.04 -48.46
C LEU A 61 23.28 2.49 -49.76
N LEU A 62 22.47 2.33 -50.81
CA LEU A 62 22.93 1.83 -52.11
C LEU A 62 24.01 2.73 -52.73
N GLN A 63 23.85 4.06 -52.62
CA GLN A 63 24.87 5.02 -53.05
C GLN A 63 26.18 4.86 -52.27
N SER A 64 26.09 4.64 -50.96
CA SER A 64 27.27 4.41 -50.13
C SER A 64 28.00 3.11 -50.48
N LEU A 65 27.25 2.03 -50.78
CA LEU A 65 27.82 0.75 -51.20
C LEU A 65 28.50 0.87 -52.56
N LEU A 66 27.86 1.55 -53.51
CA LEU A 66 28.41 1.82 -54.84
C LEU A 66 29.70 2.64 -54.77
N ILE A 67 29.71 3.73 -53.99
CA ILE A 67 30.90 4.56 -53.80
C ILE A 67 32.03 3.76 -53.16
N ARG A 68 31.75 2.96 -52.11
CA ARG A 68 32.75 2.10 -51.48
C ARG A 68 33.34 1.13 -52.49
N HIS A 69 32.51 0.47 -53.28
CA HIS A 69 32.96 -0.53 -54.25
C HIS A 69 33.88 0.08 -55.32
N VAL A 70 33.43 1.14 -55.98
CA VAL A 70 34.21 1.84 -57.02
C VAL A 70 35.50 2.43 -56.44
N TRP A 71 35.47 2.93 -55.21
CA TRP A 71 36.67 3.41 -54.54
C TRP A 71 37.68 2.29 -54.29
N MET A 72 37.22 1.09 -53.91
CA MET A 72 38.12 -0.06 -53.69
C MET A 72 38.75 -0.54 -55.00
N GLU A 73 37.99 -0.55 -56.10
CA GLU A 73 38.48 -0.90 -57.43
C GLU A 73 39.53 0.08 -57.94
N GLU A 74 39.27 1.39 -57.89
CA GLU A 74 40.22 2.44 -58.32
C GLU A 74 41.51 2.48 -57.50
N ASN A 75 41.50 1.96 -56.26
CA ASN A 75 42.67 1.93 -55.37
C ASN A 75 43.33 0.53 -55.30
N ASP A 76 42.94 -0.42 -56.17
CA ASP A 76 43.44 -1.80 -56.20
C ASP A 76 43.49 -2.48 -54.82
N ARG A 77 42.51 -2.17 -53.96
CA ARG A 77 42.52 -2.62 -52.56
C ARG A 77 41.59 -3.81 -52.35
N VAL A 78 42.18 -4.92 -51.90
CA VAL A 78 41.43 -6.09 -51.45
C VAL A 78 40.90 -5.85 -50.03
N GLU A 79 39.69 -6.34 -49.75
CA GLU A 79 39.03 -6.20 -48.45
C GLU A 79 39.81 -6.96 -47.36
N ASP A 80 40.63 -6.23 -46.60
CA ASP A 80 41.58 -6.78 -45.60
C ASP A 80 41.08 -6.67 -44.14
N GLY A 81 39.83 -6.25 -43.96
CA GLY A 81 39.20 -6.13 -42.65
C GLY A 81 39.58 -4.87 -41.85
N ARG A 82 40.48 -4.03 -42.37
CA ARG A 82 40.99 -2.84 -41.68
C ARG A 82 40.21 -1.57 -42.05
N ALA A 83 39.96 -0.73 -41.06
CA ALA A 83 39.26 0.54 -41.23
C ALA A 83 40.03 1.47 -42.18
N ILE A 84 39.31 2.00 -43.16
CA ILE A 84 39.84 2.95 -44.16
C ILE A 84 39.48 4.36 -43.71
N LYS A 85 40.50 5.18 -43.36
CA LYS A 85 40.29 6.52 -42.79
C LYS A 85 39.57 7.44 -43.78
N GLU A 86 39.86 7.29 -45.06
CA GLU A 86 39.30 8.05 -46.17
C GLU A 86 37.79 7.80 -46.33
N LEU A 87 37.32 6.59 -46.04
CA LEU A 87 35.91 6.21 -46.16
C LEU A 87 35.10 6.43 -44.87
N GLN A 88 35.73 6.78 -43.74
CA GLN A 88 35.03 7.02 -42.47
C GLN A 88 33.85 8.01 -42.57
N PRO A 89 33.95 9.14 -43.31
CA PRO A 89 32.82 10.06 -43.48
C PRO A 89 31.61 9.46 -44.21
N LEU A 90 31.77 8.32 -44.91
CA LEU A 90 30.69 7.59 -45.58
C LEU A 90 29.86 6.72 -44.60
N TYR A 91 30.43 6.40 -43.43
CA TYR A 91 29.82 5.52 -42.42
C TYR A 91 29.08 6.26 -41.30
N VAL A 92 28.95 7.59 -41.38
CA VAL A 92 28.04 8.37 -40.52
C VAL A 92 26.59 7.90 -40.69
N PRO A 93 25.69 8.12 -39.72
CA PRO A 93 24.29 7.71 -39.84
C PRO A 93 23.66 8.09 -41.19
N LEU A 94 22.91 7.18 -41.84
CA LEU A 94 22.34 7.45 -43.17
C LEU A 94 21.49 8.73 -43.23
N GLU A 95 20.88 9.13 -42.11
CA GLU A 95 20.11 10.37 -41.97
C GLU A 95 20.98 11.63 -42.10
N THR A 96 22.21 11.59 -41.60
CA THR A 96 23.19 12.69 -41.64
C THR A 96 24.06 12.65 -42.90
N LEU A 97 24.03 11.56 -43.67
CA LEU A 97 24.74 11.40 -44.94
C LEU A 97 24.12 12.31 -46.01
N THR A 98 24.64 13.54 -46.12
CA THR A 98 24.13 14.54 -47.07
C THR A 98 24.53 14.22 -48.52
N PRO A 99 23.73 14.67 -49.52
CA PRO A 99 24.11 14.59 -50.92
C PRO A 99 25.39 15.37 -51.27
N LYS A 100 25.86 16.26 -50.38
CA LYS A 100 27.16 16.94 -50.53
C LYS A 100 28.29 15.95 -50.29
N ILE A 101 28.27 15.22 -49.16
CA ILE A 101 29.28 14.21 -48.81
C ILE A 101 29.38 13.17 -49.93
N LEU A 102 28.25 12.64 -50.40
CA LEU A 102 28.23 11.65 -51.49
C LEU A 102 28.85 12.20 -52.79
N ARG A 103 28.59 13.48 -53.13
CA ARG A 103 29.18 14.13 -54.32
C ARG A 103 30.66 14.39 -54.17
N ASP A 104 31.12 14.72 -52.97
CA ASP A 104 32.53 14.96 -52.68
C ASP A 104 33.36 13.68 -52.87
N PHE A 105 32.80 12.49 -52.58
CA PHE A 105 33.42 11.20 -52.88
C PHE A 105 33.30 10.77 -54.35
N ALA A 106 32.18 11.05 -55.01
CA ALA A 106 31.95 10.59 -56.38
C ALA A 106 32.73 11.39 -57.44
N LYS A 107 33.00 12.69 -57.20
CA LYS A 107 33.73 13.57 -58.14
C LYS A 107 35.15 13.08 -58.45
N PRO A 108 36.01 12.76 -57.45
CA PRO A 108 37.33 12.19 -57.70
C PRO A 108 37.29 10.88 -58.49
N LEU A 109 36.27 10.05 -58.25
CA LEU A 109 36.08 8.74 -58.89
C LEU A 109 35.42 8.82 -60.28
N LYS A 110 35.12 10.02 -60.79
CA LYS A 110 34.33 10.25 -62.03
C LYS A 110 33.01 9.45 -62.08
N LEU A 111 32.45 9.11 -60.92
CA LEU A 111 31.28 8.26 -60.78
C LEU A 111 29.98 9.05 -60.94
N ASN A 112 29.05 8.55 -61.75
CA ASN A 112 27.67 9.03 -61.75
C ASN A 112 26.92 8.43 -60.55
N ILE A 113 26.43 9.27 -59.63
CA ILE A 113 25.75 8.84 -58.39
C ILE A 113 24.31 8.35 -58.65
N SER A 114 23.81 8.50 -59.88
CA SER A 114 22.46 8.05 -60.24
C SER A 114 22.37 6.53 -60.21
N LEU A 115 21.57 5.99 -59.29
CA LEU A 115 21.37 4.54 -59.14
C LEU A 115 20.69 3.89 -60.35
N ASN A 116 20.00 4.67 -61.19
CA ASN A 116 19.27 4.16 -62.36
C ASN A 116 20.14 4.10 -63.64
N ALA A 117 21.42 4.46 -63.57
CA ALA A 117 22.33 4.32 -64.70
C ALA A 117 22.61 2.83 -64.96
N SER A 118 22.63 2.41 -66.23
CA SER A 118 22.79 1.00 -66.61
C SER A 118 24.06 0.36 -66.07
N GLU A 119 25.17 1.12 -66.01
CA GLU A 119 26.45 0.70 -65.44
C GLU A 119 26.33 0.41 -63.93
N ASN A 120 25.69 1.30 -63.19
CA ASN A 120 25.51 1.17 -61.74
C ASN A 120 24.53 0.05 -61.38
N LEU A 121 23.52 -0.21 -62.20
CA LEU A 121 22.55 -1.29 -61.95
C LEU A 121 23.25 -2.66 -61.94
N GLY A 122 24.19 -2.90 -62.86
CA GLY A 122 24.99 -4.14 -62.87
C GLY A 122 25.82 -4.30 -61.59
N THR A 123 26.51 -3.23 -61.16
CA THR A 123 27.28 -3.22 -59.92
C THR A 123 26.40 -3.42 -58.68
N LEU A 124 25.21 -2.80 -58.64
CA LEU A 124 24.28 -2.94 -57.52
C LEU A 124 23.70 -4.36 -57.42
N LEU A 125 23.42 -5.01 -58.56
CA LEU A 125 23.02 -6.43 -58.58
C LEU A 125 24.13 -7.31 -57.98
N TYR A 126 25.38 -7.08 -58.38
CA TYR A 126 26.54 -7.78 -57.80
C TYR A 126 26.68 -7.54 -56.29
N LEU A 127 26.60 -6.29 -55.83
CA LEU A 127 26.75 -5.93 -54.41
C LEU A 127 25.63 -6.47 -53.50
N LEU A 128 24.44 -6.68 -54.07
CA LEU A 128 23.28 -7.25 -53.40
C LEU A 128 23.14 -8.76 -53.62
N ASP A 129 24.05 -9.42 -54.32
CA ASP A 129 23.99 -10.86 -54.63
C ASP A 129 22.69 -11.24 -55.38
N LEU A 130 22.41 -10.54 -56.48
CA LEU A 130 21.19 -10.68 -57.30
C LEU A 130 21.51 -10.96 -58.77
N GLU A 131 20.54 -11.51 -59.50
CA GLU A 131 20.67 -11.84 -60.92
C GLU A 131 20.07 -10.75 -61.83
N GLU A 132 20.40 -10.76 -63.13
CA GLU A 132 19.87 -9.78 -64.10
C GLU A 132 18.33 -9.74 -64.16
N LYS A 133 17.66 -10.87 -63.90
CA LYS A 133 16.19 -10.98 -63.87
C LYS A 133 15.54 -10.09 -62.79
N ASP A 134 16.28 -9.71 -61.76
CA ASP A 134 15.79 -8.97 -60.60
C ASP A 134 15.83 -7.44 -60.79
N THR A 135 16.32 -6.97 -61.95
CA THR A 135 16.53 -5.55 -62.26
C THR A 135 15.27 -4.70 -62.07
N GLU A 136 14.09 -5.19 -62.47
CA GLU A 136 12.85 -4.42 -62.31
C GLU A 136 12.44 -4.23 -60.85
N ARG A 137 12.66 -5.24 -60.01
CA ARG A 137 12.39 -5.13 -58.57
C ARG A 137 13.41 -4.25 -57.86
N LEU A 138 14.66 -4.24 -58.30
CA LEU A 138 15.67 -3.29 -57.83
C LEU A 138 15.27 -1.84 -58.16
N LYS A 139 14.78 -1.56 -59.38
CA LYS A 139 14.25 -0.23 -59.73
C LYS A 139 13.06 0.17 -58.85
N ASN A 140 12.17 -0.77 -58.54
CA ASN A 140 11.03 -0.52 -57.64
C ASN A 140 11.49 -0.25 -56.20
N LEU A 141 12.48 -0.98 -55.69
CA LEU A 141 13.12 -0.72 -54.40
C LEU A 141 13.72 0.68 -54.35
N ILE A 142 14.43 1.11 -55.40
CA ILE A 142 15.04 2.46 -55.48
C ILE A 142 13.98 3.56 -55.41
N LYS A 143 12.82 3.35 -56.05
CA LYS A 143 11.71 4.32 -56.05
C LYS A 143 10.95 4.35 -54.72
N GLY A 144 10.58 3.18 -54.19
CA GLY A 144 9.63 3.04 -53.07
C GLY A 144 10.23 2.70 -51.71
N GLY A 145 11.48 2.24 -51.65
CA GLY A 145 12.04 1.57 -50.47
C GLY A 145 11.49 0.16 -50.32
N VAL A 146 11.61 -0.40 -49.11
CA VAL A 146 11.03 -1.70 -48.74
C VAL A 146 9.68 -1.43 -48.08
N PRO A 147 8.53 -1.76 -48.71
CA PRO A 147 7.23 -1.72 -48.04
C PRO A 147 7.23 -2.66 -46.85
N HIS A 148 6.81 -2.16 -45.69
CA HIS A 148 6.84 -2.93 -44.45
C HIS A 148 5.70 -2.53 -43.52
N GLN A 149 5.38 -3.42 -42.58
CA GLN A 149 4.38 -3.20 -41.54
C GLN A 149 5.03 -3.31 -40.16
N VAL A 150 4.61 -2.48 -39.21
CA VAL A 150 5.21 -2.42 -37.85
C VAL A 150 4.17 -2.82 -36.81
N LEU A 151 4.57 -3.69 -35.88
CA LEU A 151 3.73 -4.21 -34.80
C LEU A 151 4.32 -3.79 -33.46
N ASN A 152 3.53 -3.07 -32.67
CA ASN A 152 3.97 -2.43 -31.43
C ASN A 152 3.32 -3.06 -30.17
N ALA A 153 2.69 -4.23 -30.28
CA ALA A 153 1.99 -4.95 -29.21
C ALA A 153 0.88 -4.13 -28.52
N ARG A 154 0.19 -3.25 -29.27
CA ARG A 154 -0.89 -2.39 -28.77
C ARG A 154 -2.28 -2.86 -29.18
N LYS A 155 -2.42 -3.36 -30.41
CA LYS A 155 -3.72 -3.73 -31.00
C LYS A 155 -3.72 -5.18 -31.44
N HIS A 156 -4.02 -6.10 -30.53
CA HIS A 156 -3.84 -7.53 -30.77
C HIS A 156 -4.65 -8.07 -31.96
N THR A 157 -5.84 -7.54 -32.27
CA THR A 157 -6.67 -8.01 -33.39
C THR A 157 -6.11 -7.60 -34.76
N GLU A 158 -5.82 -6.30 -34.95
CA GLU A 158 -5.20 -5.78 -36.19
C GLU A 158 -3.80 -6.40 -36.41
N GLU A 159 -3.01 -6.52 -35.34
CA GLU A 159 -1.67 -7.13 -35.40
C GLU A 159 -1.72 -8.62 -35.77
N SER A 160 -2.79 -9.33 -35.36
CA SER A 160 -3.00 -10.73 -35.72
C SER A 160 -3.25 -10.89 -37.22
N GLN A 161 -4.05 -10.00 -37.82
CA GLN A 161 -4.31 -10.00 -39.27
C GLN A 161 -3.02 -9.70 -40.06
N ILE A 162 -2.23 -8.73 -39.60
CA ILE A 162 -0.94 -8.40 -40.20
C ILE A 162 0.01 -9.61 -40.15
N ILE A 163 0.13 -10.27 -38.98
CA ILE A 163 1.00 -11.43 -38.84
C ILE A 163 0.54 -12.62 -39.69
N ALA A 164 -0.76 -12.85 -39.85
CA ALA A 164 -1.27 -13.89 -40.74
C ALA A 164 -0.79 -13.69 -42.19
N GLY A 165 -0.75 -12.42 -42.65
CA GLY A 165 -0.23 -12.04 -43.96
C GLY A 165 1.30 -11.95 -44.09
N ALA A 166 2.07 -12.07 -43.00
CA ALA A 166 3.52 -11.85 -43.00
C ALA A 166 4.32 -12.87 -43.83
N GLY A 167 3.72 -13.99 -44.20
CA GLY A 167 4.34 -15.02 -45.05
C GLY A 167 4.10 -14.85 -46.56
N ALA A 168 3.41 -13.77 -46.98
CA ALA A 168 3.15 -13.48 -48.39
C ALA A 168 4.42 -13.08 -49.17
N PHE A 169 4.38 -13.19 -50.49
CA PHE A 169 5.51 -12.86 -51.36
C PHE A 169 6.01 -11.42 -51.13
N GLY A 170 7.30 -11.30 -50.80
CA GLY A 170 7.94 -10.00 -50.53
C GLY A 170 7.42 -9.25 -49.30
N ALA A 171 6.62 -9.87 -48.42
CA ALA A 171 6.13 -9.24 -47.21
C ALA A 171 7.28 -8.98 -46.21
N VAL A 172 7.33 -7.78 -45.63
CA VAL A 172 8.29 -7.44 -44.57
C VAL A 172 7.53 -6.92 -43.35
N THR A 173 7.68 -7.60 -42.23
CA THR A 173 6.99 -7.27 -40.98
C THR A 173 8.01 -7.05 -39.88
N ILE A 174 7.92 -5.91 -39.20
CA ILE A 174 8.71 -5.57 -38.02
C ILE A 174 7.85 -5.83 -36.79
N ALA A 175 8.32 -6.68 -35.88
CA ALA A 175 7.64 -7.03 -34.64
C ALA A 175 8.44 -6.56 -33.42
N THR A 176 7.85 -5.65 -32.63
CA THR A 176 8.41 -5.26 -31.34
C THR A 176 8.24 -6.39 -30.32
N ASN A 177 9.32 -6.78 -29.66
CA ASN A 177 9.45 -7.93 -28.78
C ASN A 177 8.89 -9.21 -29.42
N MET A 178 7.67 -9.56 -29.04
CA MET A 178 6.94 -10.74 -29.52
C MET A 178 5.52 -10.36 -29.97
N ALA A 179 5.35 -9.19 -30.60
CA ALA A 179 4.07 -8.76 -31.15
C ALA A 179 3.50 -9.81 -32.13
N GLY A 180 2.17 -9.97 -32.11
CA GLY A 180 1.48 -11.06 -32.81
C GLY A 180 1.88 -12.47 -32.37
N ARG A 181 2.12 -12.65 -31.08
CA ARG A 181 2.18 -13.97 -30.43
C ARG A 181 0.83 -14.69 -30.50
N GLY A 182 0.88 -15.98 -30.78
CA GLY A 182 -0.30 -16.84 -30.87
C GLY A 182 -0.88 -17.01 -32.28
N VAL A 183 -0.39 -16.24 -33.27
CA VAL A 183 -0.81 -16.37 -34.67
C VAL A 183 0.28 -17.06 -35.49
N ASP A 184 -0.16 -17.96 -36.36
CA ASP A 184 0.70 -18.74 -37.23
C ASP A 184 0.96 -18.01 -38.54
N ILE A 185 2.24 -17.91 -38.91
CA ILE A 185 2.67 -17.33 -40.19
C ILE A 185 2.73 -18.47 -41.20
N LYS A 186 1.78 -18.50 -42.14
CA LYS A 186 1.76 -19.46 -43.25
C LYS A 186 2.52 -18.88 -44.44
N LEU A 187 3.35 -19.70 -45.11
CA LEU A 187 4.00 -19.30 -46.35
C LEU A 187 2.94 -19.07 -47.44
N GLY A 188 3.07 -18.01 -48.23
CA GLY A 188 2.05 -17.55 -49.16
C GLY A 188 1.11 -16.49 -48.58
N GLY A 189 1.06 -16.34 -47.25
CA GLY A 189 0.15 -15.42 -46.57
C GLY A 189 -1.23 -16.02 -46.32
N ASP A 190 -2.19 -15.17 -45.92
CA ASP A 190 -3.57 -15.56 -45.69
C ASP A 190 -4.45 -15.26 -46.92
N ILE A 191 -5.37 -16.15 -47.25
CA ILE A 191 -6.30 -15.96 -48.37
C ILE A 191 -7.59 -15.34 -47.82
N ALA A 192 -8.07 -14.27 -48.46
CA ALA A 192 -9.35 -13.67 -48.10
C ALA A 192 -10.50 -14.69 -48.24
N GLU A 193 -11.36 -14.76 -47.22
CA GLU A 193 -12.50 -15.68 -47.17
C GLU A 193 -13.46 -15.47 -48.36
N GLU A 194 -13.56 -14.24 -48.87
CA GLU A 194 -14.34 -13.88 -50.06
C GLU A 194 -13.84 -14.63 -51.31
N ILE A 195 -12.53 -14.73 -51.50
CA ILE A 195 -11.91 -15.45 -52.63
C ILE A 195 -12.21 -16.95 -52.49
N LEU A 196 -12.04 -17.51 -51.29
CA LEU A 196 -12.34 -18.93 -51.02
C LEU A 196 -13.81 -19.26 -51.26
N SER A 197 -14.72 -18.38 -50.83
CA SER A 197 -16.17 -18.54 -51.06
C SER A 197 -16.51 -18.51 -52.56
N THR A 198 -15.82 -17.67 -53.33
CA THR A 198 -16.00 -17.52 -54.77
C THR A 198 -15.46 -18.72 -55.54
N VAL A 199 -14.27 -19.22 -55.18
CA VAL A 199 -13.69 -20.45 -55.73
C VAL A 199 -14.62 -21.64 -55.50
N ASN A 200 -15.13 -21.80 -54.26
CA ASN A 200 -16.10 -22.84 -53.94
C ASN A 200 -17.40 -22.73 -54.75
N ARG A 201 -17.88 -21.51 -55.00
CA ARG A 201 -19.08 -21.25 -55.81
C ARG A 201 -18.87 -21.64 -57.28
N VAL A 202 -17.70 -21.34 -57.83
CA VAL A 202 -17.34 -21.68 -59.22
C VAL A 202 -17.17 -23.19 -59.39
N LEU A 203 -16.53 -23.86 -58.43
CA LEU A 203 -16.40 -25.32 -58.43
C LEU A 203 -17.76 -26.03 -58.34
N ARG A 204 -18.69 -25.53 -57.49
CA ARG A 204 -20.06 -26.07 -57.42
C ARG A 204 -20.87 -25.87 -58.70
N LYS A 205 -20.72 -24.72 -59.37
CA LYS A 205 -21.48 -24.41 -60.61
C LYS A 205 -21.11 -25.35 -61.76
N ASN A 206 -19.94 -26.00 -61.71
CA ASN A 206 -19.43 -26.89 -62.76
C ASN A 206 -19.38 -28.37 -62.30
N ASP A 207 -20.39 -28.80 -61.53
CA ASP A 207 -20.64 -30.20 -61.13
C ASP A 207 -19.51 -30.91 -60.35
N VAL A 208 -18.72 -30.17 -59.57
CA VAL A 208 -17.78 -30.78 -58.61
C VAL A 208 -18.52 -31.10 -57.30
N GLU A 209 -19.05 -32.33 -57.20
CA GLU A 209 -19.65 -32.83 -55.96
C GLU A 209 -18.59 -32.82 -54.83
N ASN A 210 -18.96 -32.25 -53.66
CA ASN A 210 -18.11 -32.07 -52.47
C ASN A 210 -17.00 -31.00 -52.52
N ALA A 211 -17.18 -29.90 -53.26
CA ALA A 211 -16.22 -28.77 -53.30
C ALA A 211 -15.74 -28.24 -51.92
N TYR A 212 -16.59 -28.31 -50.88
CA TYR A 212 -16.28 -27.84 -49.52
C TYR A 212 -15.37 -28.79 -48.72
N ASN A 213 -15.27 -30.05 -49.13
CA ASN A 213 -14.43 -31.06 -48.48
C ASN A 213 -13.06 -31.20 -49.16
N LEU A 214 -12.84 -30.53 -50.29
CA LEU A 214 -11.55 -30.52 -50.98
C LEU A 214 -10.57 -29.61 -50.23
N THR A 215 -9.33 -30.06 -50.11
CA THR A 215 -8.22 -29.21 -49.67
C THR A 215 -7.95 -28.11 -50.69
N LEU A 216 -7.36 -26.99 -50.26
CA LEU A 216 -7.06 -25.86 -51.17
C LEU A 216 -6.15 -26.28 -52.33
N GLU A 217 -5.28 -27.27 -52.12
CA GLU A 217 -4.37 -27.79 -53.14
C GLU A 217 -5.09 -28.69 -54.16
N GLU A 218 -6.08 -29.48 -53.72
CA GLU A 218 -6.97 -30.23 -54.62
C GLU A 218 -7.84 -29.28 -55.45
N GLN A 219 -8.35 -28.19 -54.85
CA GLN A 219 -9.09 -27.15 -55.56
C GLN A 219 -8.24 -26.50 -56.67
N ARG A 220 -6.97 -26.21 -56.37
CA ARG A 220 -6.00 -25.70 -57.37
C ARG A 220 -5.82 -26.68 -58.52
N GLN A 221 -5.64 -27.97 -58.25
CA GLN A 221 -5.44 -28.98 -59.29
C GLN A 221 -6.64 -29.09 -60.24
N VAL A 222 -7.86 -29.03 -59.70
CA VAL A 222 -9.09 -29.06 -60.52
C VAL A 222 -9.17 -27.83 -61.43
N LEU A 223 -8.83 -26.65 -60.92
CA LEU A 223 -8.83 -25.41 -61.70
C LEU A 223 -7.76 -25.39 -62.80
N LEU A 224 -6.61 -26.04 -62.59
CA LEU A 224 -5.53 -26.12 -63.58
C LEU A 224 -5.76 -27.18 -64.68
N GLN A 225 -6.60 -28.19 -64.42
CA GLN A 225 -6.84 -29.31 -65.34
C GLN A 225 -8.06 -29.12 -66.25
N ARG A 226 -8.92 -28.14 -65.96
CA ARG A 226 -10.18 -27.92 -66.66
C ARG A 226 -10.22 -26.54 -67.32
N ASP A 227 -9.97 -26.52 -68.62
CA ASP A 227 -10.08 -25.31 -69.46
C ASP A 227 -11.54 -24.96 -69.81
N ASP A 228 -12.51 -25.83 -69.51
CA ASP A 228 -13.94 -25.70 -69.81
C ASP A 228 -14.75 -25.01 -68.70
N MET A 229 -14.11 -24.55 -67.63
CA MET A 229 -14.75 -23.87 -66.50
C MET A 229 -15.22 -22.46 -66.89
N ASP A 230 -16.53 -22.19 -66.81
CA ASP A 230 -17.08 -20.84 -67.01
C ASP A 230 -16.83 -19.95 -65.77
N TYR A 231 -15.67 -19.27 -65.80
CA TYR A 231 -15.24 -18.33 -64.77
C TYR A 231 -16.12 -17.07 -64.69
N GLY A 232 -16.73 -16.66 -65.80
CA GLY A 232 -17.62 -15.50 -65.88
C GLY A 232 -17.07 -14.25 -65.18
N ILE A 233 -17.88 -13.67 -64.29
CA ILE A 233 -17.52 -12.46 -63.50
C ILE A 233 -16.47 -12.72 -62.40
N TYR A 234 -16.13 -13.98 -62.12
CA TYR A 234 -15.26 -14.40 -61.02
C TYR A 234 -13.81 -14.72 -61.48
N GLU A 235 -13.49 -14.42 -62.73
CA GLU A 235 -12.17 -14.70 -63.33
C GLU A 235 -11.02 -14.05 -62.55
N THR A 236 -11.25 -12.85 -62.02
CA THR A 236 -10.23 -12.09 -61.26
C THR A 236 -9.88 -12.78 -59.95
N GLU A 237 -10.89 -13.24 -59.20
CA GLU A 237 -10.75 -13.93 -57.92
C GLU A 237 -10.06 -15.28 -58.08
N ILE A 238 -10.34 -15.99 -59.18
CA ILE A 238 -9.70 -17.28 -59.49
C ILE A 238 -8.24 -17.08 -59.89
N LYS A 239 -7.95 -16.03 -60.68
CA LYS A 239 -6.57 -15.65 -60.99
C LYS A 239 -5.78 -15.33 -59.71
N HIS A 240 -6.38 -14.59 -58.77
CA HIS A 240 -5.75 -14.32 -57.47
C HIS A 240 -5.52 -15.59 -56.65
N PHE A 241 -6.45 -16.56 -56.69
CA PHE A 241 -6.28 -17.85 -56.02
C PHE A 241 -5.14 -18.69 -56.62
N LEU A 242 -5.02 -18.74 -57.95
CA LEU A 242 -3.92 -19.44 -58.63
C LEU A 242 -2.58 -18.74 -58.37
N GLN A 243 -2.56 -17.40 -58.45
CA GLN A 243 -1.39 -16.58 -58.15
C GLN A 243 -0.89 -16.80 -56.71
N TYR A 244 -1.79 -16.93 -55.74
CA TYR A 244 -1.43 -17.23 -54.34
C TYR A 244 -0.57 -18.50 -54.22
N PHE A 245 -0.91 -19.57 -54.94
CA PHE A 245 -0.15 -20.82 -54.91
C PHE A 245 1.18 -20.72 -55.64
N GLU A 246 1.23 -20.01 -56.78
CA GLU A 246 2.50 -19.73 -57.48
C GLU A 246 3.45 -18.93 -56.58
N GLU A 247 2.94 -17.90 -55.92
CA GLU A 247 3.69 -17.11 -54.94
C GLU A 247 4.14 -17.96 -53.74
N MET A 248 3.28 -18.83 -53.22
CA MET A 248 3.63 -19.76 -52.13
C MET A 248 4.77 -20.72 -52.55
N GLU A 249 4.71 -21.30 -53.75
CA GLU A 249 5.76 -22.18 -54.27
C GLU A 249 7.06 -21.44 -54.48
N HIS A 250 7.01 -20.20 -55.01
CA HIS A 250 8.17 -19.35 -55.15
C HIS A 250 8.79 -19.02 -53.80
N VAL A 251 7.97 -18.64 -52.81
CA VAL A 251 8.41 -18.38 -51.43
C VAL A 251 9.10 -19.60 -50.83
N LYS A 252 8.56 -20.81 -51.04
CA LYS A 252 9.20 -22.06 -50.62
C LYS A 252 10.53 -22.29 -51.33
N ALA A 253 10.60 -22.04 -52.64
CA ALA A 253 11.81 -22.22 -53.46
C ALA A 253 12.95 -21.27 -53.05
N VAL A 254 12.64 -20.00 -52.72
CA VAL A 254 13.63 -19.02 -52.24
C VAL A 254 14.01 -19.19 -50.76
N GLY A 255 13.53 -20.25 -50.11
CA GLY A 255 13.95 -20.64 -48.75
C GLY A 255 12.96 -20.29 -47.63
N GLY A 256 11.72 -19.94 -47.94
CA GLY A 256 10.62 -19.68 -47.00
C GLY A 256 10.85 -18.45 -46.11
N LEU A 257 10.16 -18.39 -44.96
CA LEU A 257 10.23 -17.22 -44.06
C LEU A 257 11.64 -17.01 -43.51
N HIS A 258 12.15 -15.79 -43.65
CA HIS A 258 13.40 -15.36 -43.04
C HIS A 258 13.15 -14.53 -41.77
N VAL A 259 13.67 -14.98 -40.64
CA VAL A 259 13.57 -14.28 -39.36
C VAL A 259 14.87 -13.55 -39.07
N ILE A 260 14.78 -12.24 -38.85
CA ILE A 260 15.90 -11.37 -38.49
C ILE A 260 15.69 -10.91 -37.04
N GLY A 261 16.59 -11.27 -36.13
CA GLY A 261 16.64 -10.65 -34.81
C GLY A 261 17.55 -9.43 -34.86
N SER A 262 17.05 -8.22 -34.58
CA SER A 262 17.88 -7.01 -34.61
C SER A 262 18.75 -6.85 -33.37
N GLU A 263 18.45 -7.59 -32.30
CA GLU A 263 19.09 -7.60 -30.97
C GLU A 263 18.80 -8.96 -30.30
N ARG A 264 19.54 -9.29 -29.23
CA ARG A 264 19.21 -10.40 -28.31
C ARG A 264 18.22 -9.93 -27.26
N HIS A 265 17.24 -10.76 -26.92
CA HIS A 265 16.41 -10.52 -25.74
C HIS A 265 17.16 -10.92 -24.46
N ASP A 266 16.63 -10.48 -23.32
CA ASP A 266 17.13 -10.84 -21.98
C ASP A 266 17.20 -12.35 -21.73
N ALA A 267 16.40 -13.14 -22.45
CA ALA A 267 16.36 -14.59 -22.32
C ALA A 267 16.42 -15.31 -23.67
N ARG A 268 17.26 -16.35 -23.75
CA ARG A 268 17.48 -17.21 -24.91
C ARG A 268 16.19 -17.90 -25.36
N ARG A 269 15.31 -18.20 -24.42
CA ARG A 269 13.98 -18.76 -24.71
C ARG A 269 13.16 -17.85 -25.63
N ILE A 270 13.25 -16.52 -25.45
CA ILE A 270 12.49 -15.56 -26.25
C ILE A 270 13.08 -15.48 -27.66
N ASP A 271 14.41 -15.44 -27.78
CA ASP A 271 15.09 -15.51 -29.08
C ASP A 271 14.71 -16.77 -29.86
N ASN A 272 14.68 -17.93 -29.18
CA ASN A 272 14.27 -19.19 -29.79
C ASN A 272 12.80 -19.18 -30.24
N GLN A 273 11.92 -18.44 -29.55
CA GLN A 273 10.54 -18.25 -30.00
C GLN A 273 10.45 -17.41 -31.26
N LEU A 274 11.27 -16.36 -31.37
CA LEU A 274 11.39 -15.56 -32.59
C LEU A 274 11.90 -16.43 -33.75
N ARG A 275 12.98 -17.20 -33.56
CA ARG A 275 13.48 -18.19 -34.56
C ARG A 275 12.40 -19.20 -34.95
N GLY A 276 11.62 -19.64 -33.97
CA GLY A 276 10.49 -20.57 -34.11
C GLY A 276 9.31 -20.07 -34.95
N ARG A 277 9.33 -18.80 -35.39
CA ARG A 277 8.36 -18.28 -36.35
C ARG A 277 8.59 -18.82 -37.76
N ALA A 278 9.83 -19.14 -38.13
CA ALA A 278 10.18 -19.76 -39.41
C ALA A 278 10.25 -21.29 -39.31
N GLY A 279 10.03 -21.96 -40.44
CA GLY A 279 10.20 -23.41 -40.61
C GLY A 279 9.15 -24.25 -39.86
N ARG A 280 7.90 -23.80 -39.85
CA ARG A 280 6.78 -24.51 -39.21
C ARG A 280 6.28 -25.64 -40.11
N GLN A 281 5.77 -26.72 -39.53
CA GLN A 281 5.24 -27.88 -40.28
C GLN A 281 6.21 -28.48 -41.32
N GLY A 282 7.53 -28.30 -41.13
CA GLY A 282 8.54 -28.80 -42.07
C GLY A 282 8.78 -27.92 -43.31
N ASP A 283 8.22 -26.70 -43.33
CA ASP A 283 8.49 -25.69 -44.34
C ASP A 283 9.96 -25.24 -44.33
N PRO A 284 10.49 -24.77 -45.47
CA PRO A 284 11.78 -24.10 -45.51
C PRO A 284 11.72 -22.78 -44.71
N GLY A 285 12.84 -22.42 -44.10
CA GLY A 285 12.95 -21.17 -43.35
C GLY A 285 14.37 -20.96 -42.85
N SER A 286 14.73 -19.72 -42.56
CA SER A 286 16.02 -19.43 -41.93
C SER A 286 15.93 -18.32 -40.90
N SER A 287 16.81 -18.32 -39.91
CA SER A 287 16.92 -17.26 -38.93
C SER A 287 18.35 -16.73 -38.82
N ARG A 288 18.50 -15.43 -38.54
CA ARG A 288 19.80 -14.78 -38.29
C ARG A 288 19.61 -13.66 -37.28
N PHE A 289 20.56 -13.49 -36.37
CA PHE A 289 20.58 -12.38 -35.42
C PHE A 289 21.70 -11.41 -35.80
N PHE A 290 21.41 -10.11 -35.71
CA PHE A 290 22.33 -9.02 -35.91
C PHE A 290 22.52 -8.35 -34.58
N LEU A 291 23.77 -8.24 -34.11
CA LEU A 291 24.09 -7.73 -32.79
C LEU A 291 25.10 -6.60 -32.91
N SER A 292 25.07 -5.68 -31.96
CA SER A 292 26.07 -4.61 -31.82
C SER A 292 26.69 -4.66 -30.43
N LEU A 293 27.95 -4.25 -30.31
CA LEU A 293 28.59 -4.01 -29.01
C LEU A 293 27.95 -2.84 -28.24
N GLU A 294 27.20 -1.99 -28.95
CA GLU A 294 26.44 -0.85 -28.40
C GLU A 294 24.99 -1.20 -28.02
N ASP A 295 24.54 -2.44 -28.25
CA ASP A 295 23.17 -2.87 -27.86
C ASP A 295 23.01 -2.94 -26.33
N ASP A 296 21.77 -2.84 -25.84
CA ASP A 296 21.46 -2.74 -24.41
C ASP A 296 22.06 -3.90 -23.58
N LEU A 297 21.95 -5.13 -24.07
CA LEU A 297 22.54 -6.31 -23.41
C LEU A 297 24.06 -6.23 -23.30
N MET A 298 24.74 -5.69 -24.33
CA MET A 298 26.20 -5.57 -24.35
C MET A 298 26.70 -4.39 -23.54
N ARG A 299 25.96 -3.27 -23.54
CA ARG A 299 26.25 -2.08 -22.74
C ARG A 299 26.28 -2.40 -21.25
N LEU A 300 25.40 -3.28 -20.78
CA LEU A 300 25.31 -3.64 -19.36
C LEU A 300 26.41 -4.62 -18.90
N PHE A 301 26.98 -5.45 -19.79
CA PHE A 301 27.74 -6.64 -19.35
C PHE A 301 29.08 -6.94 -20.07
N GLY A 302 29.58 -6.08 -20.96
CA GLY A 302 30.96 -6.23 -21.47
C GLY A 302 31.33 -5.56 -22.81
N GLY A 303 30.46 -4.76 -23.42
CA GLY A 303 30.69 -4.13 -24.73
C GLY A 303 31.89 -3.19 -24.77
N GLU A 304 32.19 -2.50 -23.67
CA GLU A 304 33.28 -1.51 -23.60
C GLU A 304 34.68 -2.17 -23.69
N GLN A 305 34.88 -3.31 -23.03
CA GLN A 305 36.15 -4.03 -23.05
C GLN A 305 36.48 -4.57 -24.45
N VAL A 306 35.47 -5.12 -25.13
CA VAL A 306 35.60 -5.62 -26.51
C VAL A 306 35.76 -4.44 -27.47
N GLY A 307 35.00 -3.36 -27.31
CA GLY A 307 35.09 -2.16 -28.13
C GLY A 307 36.47 -1.49 -28.08
N ASN A 308 37.07 -1.41 -26.89
CA ASN A 308 38.41 -0.82 -26.70
C ASN A 308 39.52 -1.65 -27.35
N LEU A 309 39.41 -2.99 -27.32
CA LEU A 309 40.34 -3.88 -28.03
C LEU A 309 40.24 -3.69 -29.55
N MET A 310 39.02 -3.54 -30.06
CA MET A 310 38.73 -3.35 -31.48
C MET A 310 39.27 -2.02 -32.02
N GLN A 311 39.15 -0.94 -31.25
CA GLN A 311 39.72 0.35 -31.61
C GLN A 311 41.24 0.29 -31.74
N ARG A 312 41.92 -0.50 -30.89
CA ARG A 312 43.37 -0.72 -30.98
C ARG A 312 43.78 -1.50 -32.22
N LEU A 313 42.92 -2.41 -32.69
CA LEU A 313 43.19 -3.26 -33.86
C LEU A 313 42.76 -2.63 -35.20
N SER A 314 42.15 -1.44 -35.20
CA SER A 314 41.71 -0.70 -36.39
C SER A 314 40.86 -1.55 -37.36
N VAL A 315 39.95 -2.37 -36.82
CA VAL A 315 39.04 -3.20 -37.63
C VAL A 315 37.93 -2.34 -38.21
N ASP A 316 37.50 -2.63 -39.45
CA ASP A 316 36.39 -1.94 -40.11
C ASP A 316 35.05 -2.23 -39.42
N ASP A 317 34.32 -1.16 -39.09
CA ASP A 317 33.04 -1.22 -38.39
C ASP A 317 31.93 -1.89 -39.20
N THR A 318 32.06 -1.87 -40.53
CA THR A 318 31.05 -2.37 -41.46
C THR A 318 31.09 -3.87 -41.69
N LEU A 319 32.14 -4.54 -41.23
CA LEU A 319 32.32 -5.98 -41.37
C LEU A 319 31.87 -6.73 -40.11
N PRO A 320 31.23 -7.90 -40.26
CA PRO A 320 30.80 -8.70 -39.14
C PRO A 320 31.99 -9.36 -38.43
N LEU A 321 31.92 -9.43 -37.10
CA LEU A 321 32.91 -10.05 -36.23
C LEU A 321 32.61 -11.54 -36.10
N GLU A 322 33.29 -12.34 -36.92
CA GLU A 322 33.23 -13.81 -36.82
C GLU A 322 34.27 -14.35 -35.83
N ASN A 323 34.28 -13.86 -34.58
CA ASN A 323 35.19 -14.34 -33.55
C ASN A 323 34.43 -15.07 -32.43
N LYS A 324 34.78 -16.34 -32.19
CA LYS A 324 34.22 -17.21 -31.14
C LYS A 324 34.26 -16.57 -29.75
N ILE A 325 35.26 -15.73 -29.46
CA ILE A 325 35.39 -15.04 -28.18
C ILE A 325 34.20 -14.09 -27.93
N VAL A 326 33.78 -13.34 -28.95
CA VAL A 326 32.70 -12.35 -28.82
C VAL A 326 31.35 -13.05 -28.65
N SER A 327 31.13 -14.15 -29.39
CA SER A 327 29.92 -14.98 -29.23
C SER A 327 29.78 -15.55 -27.81
N ASN A 328 30.87 -16.04 -27.21
CA ASN A 328 30.85 -16.57 -25.84
C ASN A 328 30.53 -15.47 -24.81
N ILE A 329 31.04 -14.25 -24.99
CA ILE A 329 30.75 -13.13 -24.09
C ILE A 329 29.28 -12.74 -24.15
N ILE A 330 28.67 -12.75 -25.34
CA ILE A 330 27.23 -12.48 -25.52
C ILE A 330 26.40 -13.54 -24.78
N GLU A 331 26.72 -14.83 -24.96
CA GLU A 331 26.00 -15.93 -24.30
C GLU A 331 26.13 -15.86 -22.77
N GLN A 332 27.33 -15.58 -22.25
CA GLN A 332 27.54 -15.37 -20.80
C GLN A 332 26.80 -14.15 -20.27
N SER A 333 26.68 -13.09 -21.08
CA SER A 333 25.93 -11.89 -20.68
C SER A 333 24.43 -12.16 -20.61
N GLN A 334 23.88 -12.89 -21.58
CA GLN A 334 22.49 -13.35 -21.55
C GLN A 334 22.22 -14.26 -20.34
N HIS A 335 23.10 -15.24 -20.06
CA HIS A 335 22.95 -16.12 -18.89
C HIS A 335 23.00 -15.36 -17.56
N ARG A 336 23.82 -14.31 -17.45
CA ARG A 336 23.86 -13.44 -16.25
C ARG A 336 22.55 -12.67 -16.06
N VAL A 337 21.97 -12.13 -17.15
CA VAL A 337 20.66 -11.44 -17.10
C VAL A 337 19.53 -12.41 -16.76
N GLU A 338 19.55 -13.62 -17.33
CA GLU A 338 18.59 -14.66 -16.97
C GLU A 338 18.68 -15.03 -15.49
N GLY A 339 19.90 -15.22 -14.97
CA GLY A 339 20.14 -15.47 -13.54
C GLY A 339 19.62 -14.34 -12.64
N ALA A 340 19.98 -13.09 -12.93
CA ALA A 340 19.51 -11.95 -12.13
C ALA A 340 17.98 -11.81 -12.12
N ASN A 341 17.33 -12.07 -13.26
CA ASN A 341 15.87 -12.09 -13.38
C ASN A 341 15.24 -13.29 -12.63
N PHE A 342 15.91 -14.43 -12.61
CA PHE A 342 15.51 -15.59 -11.83
C PHE A 342 15.58 -15.29 -10.33
N ASP A 343 16.72 -14.79 -9.84
CA ASP A 343 16.93 -14.44 -8.43
C ASP A 343 15.90 -13.41 -7.95
N THR A 344 15.62 -12.39 -8.77
CA THR A 344 14.60 -11.37 -8.46
C THR A 344 13.21 -11.99 -8.29
N ARG A 345 12.85 -12.96 -9.15
CA ARG A 345 11.55 -13.65 -9.06
C ARG A 345 11.51 -14.62 -7.90
N GLU A 346 12.60 -15.32 -7.62
CA GLU A 346 12.74 -16.21 -6.48
C GLU A 346 12.56 -15.43 -5.17
N HIS A 347 13.27 -14.32 -5.01
CA HIS A 347 13.09 -13.44 -3.85
C HIS A 347 11.66 -12.92 -3.71
N LEU A 348 11.03 -12.48 -4.81
CA LEU A 348 9.63 -12.03 -4.76
C LEU A 348 8.68 -13.15 -4.34
N LEU A 349 8.89 -14.36 -4.84
CA LEU A 349 8.13 -15.55 -4.47
C LEU A 349 8.34 -15.90 -2.99
N ASP A 350 9.56 -15.81 -2.48
CA ASP A 350 9.87 -16.09 -1.08
C ASP A 350 9.17 -15.13 -0.12
N TYR A 351 9.09 -13.84 -0.46
CA TYR A 351 8.31 -12.86 0.32
C TYR A 351 6.81 -13.17 0.25
N ASP A 352 6.29 -13.50 -0.94
CA ASP A 352 4.86 -13.81 -1.10
C ASP A 352 4.47 -15.14 -0.43
N ASN A 353 5.36 -16.13 -0.35
CA ASN A 353 5.13 -17.39 0.36
C ASN A 353 4.80 -17.17 1.84
N VAL A 354 5.46 -16.22 2.50
CA VAL A 354 5.18 -15.85 3.90
C VAL A 354 3.76 -15.27 4.02
N LEU A 355 3.43 -14.32 3.15
CA LEU A 355 2.12 -13.70 3.11
C LEU A 355 1.00 -14.68 2.74
N ASN A 356 1.25 -15.62 1.84
CA ASN A 356 0.28 -16.63 1.43
C ASN A 356 -0.08 -17.57 2.58
N ALA A 357 0.90 -18.02 3.37
CA ALA A 357 0.63 -18.82 4.57
C ALA A 357 -0.23 -18.07 5.60
N GLN A 358 -0.03 -16.76 5.73
CA GLN A 358 -0.85 -15.91 6.61
C GLN A 358 -2.25 -15.66 6.05
N ARG A 359 -2.37 -15.41 4.73
CA ARG A 359 -3.66 -15.29 4.02
C ARG A 359 -4.50 -16.54 4.21
N GLU A 360 -3.91 -17.72 4.05
CA GLU A 360 -4.59 -18.99 4.24
C GLU A 360 -5.18 -19.10 5.64
N LYS A 361 -4.42 -18.74 6.69
CA LYS A 361 -4.93 -18.71 8.07
C LYS A 361 -6.10 -17.73 8.25
N ILE A 362 -5.97 -16.49 7.76
CA ILE A 362 -7.01 -15.45 7.89
C ILE A 362 -8.26 -15.84 7.09
N TYR A 363 -8.12 -16.38 5.89
CA TYR A 363 -9.25 -16.81 5.06
C TYR A 363 -9.94 -18.04 5.67
N ALA A 364 -9.19 -19.01 6.20
CA ALA A 364 -9.76 -20.13 6.92
C ALA A 364 -10.56 -19.68 8.16
N GLN A 365 -10.06 -18.69 8.92
CA GLN A 365 -10.81 -18.11 10.03
C GLN A 365 -12.08 -17.40 9.57
N ARG A 366 -12.01 -16.60 8.49
CA ARG A 366 -13.19 -15.93 7.92
C ARG A 366 -14.23 -16.92 7.42
N ASP A 367 -13.82 -17.96 6.73
CA ASP A 367 -14.71 -19.01 6.23
C ASP A 367 -15.35 -19.76 7.40
N ARG A 368 -14.60 -20.05 8.47
CA ARG A 368 -15.16 -20.61 9.71
C ARG A 368 -16.24 -19.70 10.30
N ILE A 369 -16.02 -18.38 10.32
CA ILE A 369 -17.03 -17.41 10.82
C ILE A 369 -18.29 -17.39 9.94
N PHE A 370 -18.15 -17.58 8.62
CA PHE A 370 -19.31 -17.66 7.73
C PHE A 370 -20.06 -18.99 7.82
N LEU A 371 -19.37 -20.10 8.05
CA LEU A 371 -19.93 -21.45 7.97
C LEU A 371 -20.37 -22.01 9.33
N LYS A 372 -19.76 -21.59 10.44
CA LYS A 372 -20.10 -22.10 11.77
C LYS A 372 -21.47 -21.58 12.19
N ASP A 373 -22.33 -22.47 12.66
CA ASP A 373 -23.69 -22.14 13.10
C ASP A 373 -23.69 -21.29 14.38
N ASP A 374 -22.81 -21.61 15.34
CA ASP A 374 -22.72 -20.94 16.65
C ASP A 374 -21.30 -20.41 16.92
N LEU A 375 -21.20 -19.11 17.17
CA LEU A 375 -19.95 -18.39 17.42
C LEU A 375 -19.79 -17.99 18.89
N SER A 376 -20.75 -18.26 19.76
CA SER A 376 -20.73 -17.85 21.17
C SER A 376 -19.52 -18.42 21.90
N GLU A 377 -19.17 -19.69 21.68
CA GLU A 377 -17.95 -20.30 22.25
C GLU A 377 -16.66 -19.61 21.79
N ASP A 378 -16.56 -19.20 20.52
CA ASP A 378 -15.36 -18.54 20.01
C ASP A 378 -15.21 -17.14 20.65
N ILE A 379 -16.31 -16.44 20.88
CA ILE A 379 -16.34 -15.14 21.58
C ILE A 379 -16.05 -15.30 23.08
N ALA A 380 -16.63 -16.30 23.72
CA ALA A 380 -16.39 -16.61 25.13
C ALA A 380 -14.92 -16.96 25.39
N GLU A 381 -14.28 -17.72 24.49
CA GLU A 381 -12.85 -18.00 24.58
C GLU A 381 -12.00 -16.73 24.41
N MET A 382 -12.37 -15.84 23.47
CA MET A 382 -11.69 -14.54 23.33
C MET A 382 -11.81 -13.67 24.59
N LEU A 383 -13.00 -13.63 25.21
CA LEU A 383 -13.23 -12.96 26.48
C LEU A 383 -12.40 -13.58 27.59
N ARG A 384 -12.42 -14.91 27.72
CA ARG A 384 -11.69 -15.66 28.73
C ARG A 384 -10.19 -15.37 28.69
N VAL A 385 -9.58 -15.45 27.51
CA VAL A 385 -8.14 -15.18 27.35
C VAL A 385 -7.78 -13.75 27.74
N ASP A 386 -8.61 -12.76 27.40
CA ASP A 386 -8.38 -11.37 27.80
C ASP A 386 -8.61 -11.15 29.30
N VAL A 387 -9.61 -11.81 29.91
CA VAL A 387 -9.86 -11.78 31.36
C VAL A 387 -8.69 -12.42 32.12
N GLU A 388 -8.28 -13.64 31.76
CA GLU A 388 -7.16 -14.35 32.38
C GLU A 388 -5.88 -13.50 32.32
N LYS A 389 -5.55 -12.97 31.13
CA LYS A 389 -4.38 -12.11 30.94
C LYS A 389 -4.40 -10.89 31.88
N ARG A 390 -5.54 -10.22 32.01
CA ARG A 390 -5.65 -9.00 32.82
C ARG A 390 -5.72 -9.28 34.31
N VAL A 391 -6.40 -10.34 34.72
CA VAL A 391 -6.47 -10.74 36.13
C VAL A 391 -5.08 -11.12 36.64
N HIS A 392 -4.33 -11.93 35.90
CA HIS A 392 -2.94 -12.26 36.25
C HIS A 392 -2.06 -11.02 36.29
N ALA A 393 -2.13 -10.14 35.29
CA ALA A 393 -1.37 -8.89 35.28
C ALA A 393 -1.73 -7.92 36.44
N THR A 394 -2.91 -8.07 37.04
CA THR A 394 -3.39 -7.25 38.16
C THR A 394 -2.98 -7.80 39.53
N LEU A 395 -2.87 -9.13 39.66
CA LEU A 395 -2.64 -9.82 40.94
C LEU A 395 -1.21 -10.35 41.10
N ASP A 396 -0.41 -10.45 40.03
CA ASP A 396 1.00 -10.79 40.13
C ASP A 396 1.83 -9.57 40.59
N ASP A 397 2.48 -9.69 41.76
CA ASP A 397 3.37 -8.68 42.35
C ASP A 397 4.56 -8.28 41.44
N ASP A 398 4.89 -9.10 40.42
CA ASP A 398 5.98 -8.86 39.46
C ASP A 398 5.63 -7.78 38.40
N PHE A 399 4.35 -7.40 38.25
CA PHE A 399 3.90 -6.41 37.29
C PHE A 399 3.56 -5.08 37.97
N GLU A 400 4.52 -4.16 38.05
CA GLU A 400 4.34 -2.77 38.56
C GLU A 400 3.29 -1.91 37.81
N ASN A 401 2.57 -2.45 36.80
CA ASN A 401 1.90 -1.66 35.78
C ASN A 401 0.36 -1.76 35.72
N GLU A 402 -0.29 -2.84 36.19
CA GLU A 402 -1.77 -2.94 36.18
C GLU A 402 -2.33 -3.07 37.60
N THR A 403 -3.24 -2.17 37.93
CA THR A 403 -3.86 -2.03 39.25
C THR A 403 -5.29 -2.57 39.24
N PRO A 404 -5.87 -3.00 40.38
CA PRO A 404 -7.23 -3.55 40.40
C PRO A 404 -8.31 -2.63 39.80
N TRP A 405 -8.11 -1.31 39.88
CA TRP A 405 -9.00 -0.35 39.23
C TRP A 405 -8.92 -0.39 37.69
N ALA A 406 -7.79 -0.77 37.10
CA ALA A 406 -7.63 -0.87 35.65
C ALA A 406 -8.44 -2.04 35.07
N LEU A 407 -8.46 -3.19 35.77
CA LEU A 407 -9.34 -4.32 35.44
C LEU A 407 -10.82 -3.91 35.49
N LEU A 408 -11.23 -3.20 36.53
CA LEU A 408 -12.61 -2.71 36.66
C LEU A 408 -12.99 -1.65 35.62
N ALA A 409 -12.06 -0.77 35.26
CA ALA A 409 -12.25 0.19 34.19
C ALA A 409 -12.44 -0.52 32.84
N TRP A 410 -11.66 -1.58 32.59
CA TRP A 410 -11.79 -2.40 31.39
C TRP A 410 -13.10 -3.19 31.36
N THR A 411 -13.47 -3.90 32.43
CA THR A 411 -14.74 -4.65 32.50
C THR A 411 -15.95 -3.75 32.33
N SER A 412 -15.98 -2.58 32.97
CA SER A 412 -17.04 -1.58 32.78
C SER A 412 -17.04 -0.94 31.38
N GLY A 413 -15.90 -0.91 30.69
CA GLY A 413 -15.79 -0.46 29.29
C GLY A 413 -16.27 -1.51 28.30
N VAL A 414 -15.96 -2.79 28.54
CA VAL A 414 -16.41 -3.94 27.74
C VAL A 414 -17.91 -4.13 27.90
N GLN A 415 -18.40 -4.20 29.14
CA GLN A 415 -19.81 -4.37 29.48
C GLN A 415 -20.28 -3.21 30.38
N PRO A 416 -20.72 -2.09 29.78
CA PRO A 416 -21.38 -1.02 30.53
C PRO A 416 -22.78 -1.47 30.96
N SER A 417 -23.34 -0.83 31.99
CA SER A 417 -24.72 -1.10 32.41
C SER A 417 -25.72 -0.77 31.29
N PHE A 418 -26.72 -1.63 31.10
CA PHE A 418 -27.72 -1.49 30.04
C PHE A 418 -29.13 -1.88 30.53
N MET A 419 -30.16 -1.56 29.76
CA MET A 419 -31.54 -1.97 30.07
C MET A 419 -31.87 -3.32 29.43
N ASP A 420 -32.42 -4.23 30.23
CA ASP A 420 -32.92 -5.54 29.78
C ASP A 420 -34.33 -5.46 29.16
N SER A 421 -34.89 -6.61 28.77
CA SER A 421 -36.22 -6.71 28.16
C SER A 421 -37.39 -6.27 29.08
N ASN A 422 -37.17 -6.26 30.39
CA ASN A 422 -38.17 -5.94 31.41
C ASN A 422 -38.03 -4.49 31.93
N ASP A 423 -37.31 -3.64 31.20
CA ASP A 423 -36.94 -2.28 31.60
C ASP A 423 -36.18 -2.23 32.95
N LYS A 424 -35.50 -3.33 33.33
CA LYS A 424 -34.57 -3.38 34.46
C LYS A 424 -33.15 -3.08 34.00
N VAL A 425 -32.34 -2.45 34.85
CA VAL A 425 -30.95 -2.17 34.53
C VAL A 425 -30.08 -3.34 34.94
N PHE A 426 -29.38 -3.94 33.97
CA PHE A 426 -28.31 -4.89 34.23
C PHE A 426 -27.01 -4.13 34.56
N PRO A 427 -26.37 -4.39 35.71
CA PRO A 427 -25.21 -3.64 36.16
C PRO A 427 -23.96 -3.94 35.32
N SER A 428 -22.98 -3.03 35.33
CA SER A 428 -21.60 -3.40 34.96
C SER A 428 -20.98 -4.21 36.10
N PHE A 429 -19.89 -4.92 35.86
CA PHE A 429 -19.23 -5.68 36.92
C PHE A 429 -18.87 -4.80 38.14
N THR A 430 -18.36 -3.58 37.91
CA THR A 430 -18.12 -2.59 38.97
C THR A 430 -19.39 -2.24 39.75
N MET A 431 -20.53 -2.06 39.08
CA MET A 431 -21.80 -1.76 39.75
C MET A 431 -22.33 -2.96 40.54
N LYS A 432 -22.12 -4.19 40.06
CA LYS A 432 -22.47 -5.42 40.78
C LYS A 432 -21.73 -5.49 42.12
N LEU A 433 -20.42 -5.22 42.13
CA LEU A 433 -19.63 -5.22 43.37
C LEU A 433 -20.16 -4.19 44.38
N LEU A 434 -20.49 -2.98 43.92
CA LEU A 434 -21.05 -1.94 44.79
C LEU A 434 -22.45 -2.27 45.32
N LEU A 435 -23.28 -2.96 44.52
CA LEU A 435 -24.58 -3.44 44.97
C LEU A 435 -24.42 -4.51 46.06
N ASN A 436 -23.50 -5.45 45.89
CA ASN A 436 -23.22 -6.47 46.91
C ASN A 436 -22.78 -5.82 48.23
N GLU A 437 -21.90 -4.82 48.16
CA GLU A 437 -21.47 -4.04 49.32
C GLU A 437 -22.63 -3.28 49.97
N MET A 438 -23.49 -2.65 49.17
CA MET A 438 -24.69 -1.97 49.67
C MET A 438 -25.66 -2.93 50.35
N GLU A 439 -25.85 -4.13 49.81
CA GLU A 439 -26.67 -5.18 50.43
C GLU A 439 -26.11 -5.62 51.79
N GLU A 440 -24.79 -5.70 51.96
CA GLU A 440 -24.16 -6.00 53.24
C GLU A 440 -24.44 -4.90 54.28
N ILE A 441 -24.37 -3.64 53.88
CA ILE A 441 -24.69 -2.49 54.75
C ILE A 441 -26.18 -2.49 55.13
N GLU A 442 -27.07 -2.85 54.21
CA GLU A 442 -28.51 -3.02 54.47
C GLU A 442 -28.78 -4.17 55.45
N ARG A 443 -28.10 -5.32 55.27
CA ARG A 443 -28.19 -6.47 56.19
C ARG A 443 -27.73 -6.13 57.61
N ALA A 444 -26.80 -5.17 57.75
CA ALA A 444 -26.35 -4.65 59.04
C ALA A 444 -27.39 -3.75 59.74
N GLY A 445 -28.54 -3.48 59.12
CA GLY A 445 -29.68 -2.77 59.71
C GLY A 445 -29.86 -1.32 59.26
N SER A 446 -29.10 -0.85 58.27
CA SER A 446 -29.25 0.48 57.69
C SER A 446 -30.43 0.52 56.71
N SER A 447 -31.14 1.66 56.63
CA SER A 447 -32.11 1.84 55.53
C SER A 447 -31.40 1.93 54.17
N PRO A 448 -32.06 1.62 53.04
CA PRO A 448 -31.43 1.71 51.71
C PRO A 448 -30.85 3.10 51.40
N GLN A 449 -31.51 4.15 51.88
CA GLN A 449 -31.00 5.52 51.74
C GLN A 449 -29.73 5.76 52.56
N GLU A 450 -29.67 5.26 53.80
CA GLU A 450 -28.47 5.35 54.66
C GLU A 450 -27.33 4.50 54.11
N ALA A 451 -27.63 3.29 53.63
CA ALA A 451 -26.65 2.40 53.00
C ALA A 451 -26.01 3.06 51.77
N MET A 452 -26.82 3.70 50.92
CA MET A 452 -26.33 4.46 49.77
C MET A 452 -25.42 5.63 50.19
N LEU A 453 -25.79 6.38 51.23
CA LEU A 453 -24.98 7.50 51.71
C LEU A 453 -23.66 7.05 52.35
N ASN A 454 -23.66 5.94 53.08
CA ASN A 454 -22.45 5.35 53.63
C ASN A 454 -21.51 4.90 52.50
N LEU A 455 -22.02 4.14 51.53
CA LEU A 455 -21.27 3.72 50.35
C LEU A 455 -20.69 4.91 49.60
N LEU A 456 -21.50 5.95 49.35
CA LEU A 456 -21.02 7.18 48.70
C LEU A 456 -19.91 7.86 49.49
N SER A 457 -19.98 7.88 50.82
CA SER A 457 -18.92 8.45 51.65
C SER A 457 -17.60 7.70 51.46
N GLU A 458 -17.64 6.37 51.52
CA GLU A 458 -16.48 5.50 51.33
C GLU A 458 -15.93 5.61 49.89
N VAL A 459 -16.80 5.75 48.88
CA VAL A 459 -16.39 5.99 47.49
C VAL A 459 -15.59 7.29 47.34
N ILE A 460 -16.05 8.38 47.95
CA ILE A 460 -15.32 9.66 47.89
C ILE A 460 -13.99 9.52 48.63
N GLU A 461 -13.97 8.87 49.78
CA GLU A 461 -12.74 8.64 50.55
C GLU A 461 -11.70 7.85 49.75
N SER A 462 -12.09 6.71 49.15
CA SER A 462 -11.20 5.90 48.30
C SER A 462 -10.71 6.66 47.07
N GLU A 463 -11.57 7.46 46.42
CA GLU A 463 -11.15 8.29 45.28
C GLU A 463 -10.15 9.37 45.71
N GLN A 464 -10.38 10.02 46.84
CA GLN A 464 -9.48 11.03 47.37
C GLN A 464 -8.13 10.45 47.77
N GLU A 465 -8.11 9.28 48.41
CA GLU A 465 -6.85 8.57 48.74
C GLU A 465 -6.05 8.27 47.47
N HIS A 466 -6.72 7.79 46.41
CA HIS A 466 -6.06 7.54 45.13
C HIS A 466 -5.54 8.84 44.48
N ILE A 467 -6.33 9.92 44.47
CA ILE A 467 -5.90 11.23 43.97
C ILE A 467 -4.69 11.73 44.77
N PHE A 468 -4.71 11.55 46.09
CA PHE A 468 -3.63 11.94 46.98
C PHE A 468 -2.33 11.20 46.66
N LYS A 469 -2.34 9.86 46.60
CA LYS A 469 -1.16 9.05 46.19
C LYS A 469 -0.62 9.44 44.81
N ALA A 470 -1.51 9.73 43.86
CA ALA A 470 -1.10 10.19 42.54
C ALA A 470 -0.44 11.59 42.57
N ILE A 471 -0.91 12.50 43.43
CA ILE A 471 -0.29 13.81 43.64
C ILE A 471 1.06 13.66 44.32
N GLU A 472 1.15 12.80 45.33
CA GLU A 472 2.39 12.45 46.03
C GLU A 472 3.46 11.98 45.03
N THR A 473 3.10 11.06 44.14
CA THR A 473 3.97 10.57 43.06
C THR A 473 4.41 11.70 42.10
N VAL A 474 3.50 12.63 41.77
CA VAL A 474 3.84 13.80 40.94
C VAL A 474 4.81 14.72 41.65
N VAL A 475 4.65 14.94 42.95
CA VAL A 475 5.58 15.75 43.75
C VAL A 475 6.95 15.07 43.76
N TYR A 476 7.04 13.79 44.11
CA TYR A 476 8.31 13.05 44.13
C TYR A 476 9.03 13.06 42.77
N SER A 477 8.35 12.67 41.71
CA SER A 477 8.94 12.62 40.35
C SER A 477 9.31 14.00 39.80
N THR A 478 8.67 15.08 40.27
CA THR A 478 9.05 16.46 39.88
C THR A 478 10.43 16.82 40.44
N SER A 479 10.81 16.30 41.60
CA SER A 479 12.15 16.50 42.19
C SER A 479 13.22 15.98 41.23
N ASP A 480 13.14 14.69 40.89
CA ASP A 480 14.08 14.01 39.99
C ASP A 480 14.12 14.69 38.61
N THR A 481 12.94 15.10 38.11
CA THR A 481 12.84 15.80 36.83
C THR A 481 13.54 17.16 36.86
N ILE A 482 13.43 17.91 37.96
CA ILE A 482 14.12 19.20 38.11
C ILE A 482 15.62 19.00 38.14
N GLU A 483 16.11 18.01 38.91
CA GLU A 483 17.54 17.71 39.02
C GLU A 483 18.13 17.34 37.65
N GLY A 484 17.52 16.38 36.94
CA GLY A 484 17.98 15.99 35.60
C GLY A 484 17.91 17.12 34.58
N LEU A 485 16.86 17.97 34.62
CA LEU A 485 16.79 19.14 33.74
C LEU A 485 17.86 20.18 34.03
N ILE A 486 18.25 20.34 35.30
CA ILE A 486 19.35 21.25 35.68
C ILE A 486 20.67 20.70 35.15
N GLU A 487 20.93 19.41 35.36
CA GLU A 487 22.14 18.73 34.88
C GLU A 487 22.26 18.82 33.35
N ASP A 488 21.20 18.48 32.60
CA ASP A 488 21.15 18.62 31.14
C ASP A 488 21.46 20.05 30.67
N ARG A 489 21.00 21.07 31.41
CA ARG A 489 21.23 22.48 31.06
C ARG A 489 22.63 22.93 31.42
N TYR A 490 23.22 22.38 32.46
CA TYR A 490 24.62 22.56 32.81
C TYR A 490 25.53 21.99 31.74
N ASP A 491 25.27 20.77 31.26
CA ASP A 491 26.05 20.16 30.17
C ASP A 491 25.97 20.99 28.87
N LEU A 492 24.78 21.50 28.53
CA LEU A 492 24.62 22.38 27.37
C LEU A 492 25.31 23.73 27.55
N LEU A 493 25.33 24.28 28.77
CA LEU A 493 26.07 25.49 29.09
C LEU A 493 27.58 25.24 28.92
N ASP A 494 28.09 24.12 29.42
CA ASP A 494 29.51 23.74 29.34
C ASP A 494 29.95 23.55 27.89
N LEU A 495 29.15 22.82 27.10
CA LEU A 495 29.38 22.70 25.66
C LEU A 495 29.34 24.06 24.95
N PHE A 496 28.45 24.96 25.37
CA PHE A 496 28.36 26.30 24.78
C PHE A 496 29.58 27.15 25.12
N ILE A 497 30.01 27.16 26.39
CA ILE A 497 31.20 27.89 26.87
C ILE A 497 32.46 27.37 26.15
N GLN A 498 32.66 26.05 26.08
CA GLN A 498 33.78 25.41 25.37
C GLN A 498 33.83 25.77 23.89
N ASN A 499 32.68 25.86 23.22
CA ASN A 499 32.62 26.22 21.79
C ASN A 499 32.80 27.73 21.55
N THR A 500 32.38 28.56 22.50
CA THR A 500 32.52 30.01 22.43
C THR A 500 33.97 30.44 22.58
N ASP A 501 34.72 29.81 23.48
CA ASP A 501 36.15 30.05 23.70
C ASP A 501 37.01 29.70 22.46
N ASN A 502 36.56 28.73 21.65
CA ASN A 502 37.24 28.31 20.41
C ASN A 502 36.91 29.16 19.17
N SER A 503 36.02 30.15 19.27
CA SER A 503 35.49 30.91 18.13
C SER A 503 36.06 32.32 18.05
N GLU A 504 37.02 32.60 17.15
CA GLU A 504 37.58 33.94 16.87
C GLU A 504 36.61 34.87 16.11
N GLY A 505 35.33 34.92 16.50
CA GLY A 505 34.28 35.71 15.83
C GLY A 505 33.86 36.96 16.61
N LEU A 506 33.82 38.12 15.94
CA LEU A 506 33.17 39.35 16.46
C LEU A 506 31.64 39.20 16.47
N PHE A 507 31.09 38.47 17.44
CA PHE A 507 29.64 38.45 17.68
C PHE A 507 29.18 39.72 18.39
N ARG A 508 27.96 40.20 18.10
CA ARG A 508 27.34 41.28 18.88
C ARG A 508 26.83 40.74 20.21
N PRO A 509 26.84 41.52 21.32
CA PRO A 509 26.42 41.03 22.64
C PRO A 509 25.00 40.43 22.68
N GLN A 510 24.09 40.97 21.87
CA GLN A 510 22.73 40.47 21.79
C GLN A 510 22.62 39.16 21.00
N GLU A 511 23.47 38.96 19.99
CA GLU A 511 23.49 37.73 19.19
C GLU A 511 24.03 36.56 20.01
N VAL A 512 25.01 36.81 20.88
CA VAL A 512 25.53 35.82 21.85
C VAL A 512 24.44 35.41 22.86
N LEU A 513 23.65 36.36 23.34
CA LEU A 513 22.52 36.05 24.23
C LEU A 513 21.44 35.23 23.51
N ASP A 514 21.15 35.55 22.25
CA ASP A 514 20.16 34.82 21.45
C ASP A 514 20.65 33.40 21.10
N THR A 515 21.94 33.20 20.83
CA THR A 515 22.52 31.87 20.62
C THR A 515 22.59 31.05 21.90
N LEU A 516 22.96 31.66 23.04
CA LEU A 516 22.91 31.02 24.36
C LEU A 516 21.48 30.59 24.72
N ASN A 517 20.50 31.47 24.53
CA ASN A 517 19.09 31.15 24.73
C ASN A 517 18.59 30.05 23.78
N GLY A 518 19.10 30.04 22.54
CA GLY A 518 18.82 29.00 21.55
C GLY A 518 19.41 27.65 21.93
N ALA A 519 20.65 27.62 22.42
CA ALA A 519 21.36 26.42 22.86
C ALA A 519 20.73 25.82 24.12
N LEU A 520 20.44 26.64 25.12
CA LEU A 520 19.80 26.21 26.38
C LEU A 520 18.28 25.98 26.23
N GLY A 521 17.67 26.42 25.13
CA GLY A 521 16.22 26.34 24.93
C GLY A 521 15.41 27.10 25.99
N MET A 522 16.02 28.09 26.66
CA MET A 522 15.40 28.89 27.72
C MET A 522 15.72 30.37 27.52
N ARG A 523 14.92 31.25 28.13
CA ARG A 523 15.12 32.70 28.05
C ARG A 523 15.81 33.19 29.32
N LEU A 524 17.11 33.39 29.25
CA LEU A 524 17.90 34.07 30.26
C LEU A 524 17.93 35.58 29.96
N SER A 525 17.95 36.38 31.03
CA SER A 525 18.13 37.82 30.97
C SER A 525 19.44 38.20 31.64
N LEU A 526 20.37 38.75 30.86
CA LEU A 526 21.66 39.24 31.32
C LEU A 526 21.71 40.76 31.21
N SER A 527 22.29 41.41 32.22
CA SER A 527 22.57 42.85 32.19
C SER A 527 23.68 43.18 31.19
N LYS A 528 23.79 44.46 30.80
CA LYS A 528 24.85 44.92 29.89
C LYS A 528 26.27 44.63 30.42
N ASN A 529 26.44 44.64 31.74
CA ASN A 529 27.73 44.33 32.36
C ASN A 529 28.03 42.82 32.31
N GLN A 530 27.03 41.97 32.56
CA GLN A 530 27.16 40.52 32.49
C GLN A 530 27.44 40.04 31.07
N LEU A 531 26.76 40.62 30.08
CA LEU A 531 27.06 40.33 28.67
C LEU A 531 28.48 40.74 28.28
N ARG A 532 29.03 41.79 28.89
CA ARG A 532 30.42 42.18 28.67
C ARG A 532 31.38 41.19 29.31
N ILE A 533 31.13 40.78 30.56
CA ILE A 533 31.94 39.78 31.27
C ILE A 533 31.94 38.46 30.49
N PHE A 534 30.77 37.98 30.08
CA PHE A 534 30.63 36.73 29.30
C PHE A 534 31.38 36.74 27.96
N MET A 535 31.56 37.92 27.34
CA MET A 535 32.34 38.06 26.11
C MET A 535 33.85 38.21 26.36
N GLU A 536 34.25 38.66 27.55
CA GLU A 536 35.66 38.79 27.93
C GLU A 536 36.21 37.45 28.41
N ASP A 537 35.48 36.77 29.31
CA ASP A 537 35.70 35.39 29.72
C ASP A 537 34.35 34.76 30.11
N ALA A 538 33.95 33.72 29.37
CA ALA A 538 32.68 33.04 29.62
C ALA A 538 32.69 32.24 30.94
N TYR A 539 33.86 31.82 31.43
CA TYR A 539 34.01 31.08 32.69
C TYR A 539 33.76 31.98 33.92
N ASP A 540 34.07 33.28 33.84
CA ASP A 540 33.85 34.23 34.95
C ASP A 540 32.37 34.42 35.31
N LEU A 541 31.45 34.12 34.38
CA LEU A 541 30.00 34.23 34.60
C LEU A 541 29.33 32.86 34.79
N GLU A 542 30.09 31.76 34.74
CA GLU A 542 29.53 30.40 34.75
C GLU A 542 28.67 30.14 35.99
N ASP A 543 29.19 30.42 37.18
CA ASP A 543 28.47 30.21 38.45
C ASP A 543 27.16 31.02 38.53
N GLU A 544 27.18 32.28 38.08
CA GLU A 544 25.98 33.13 38.09
C GLU A 544 24.95 32.67 37.04
N LEU A 545 25.40 32.15 35.89
CA LEU A 545 24.52 31.54 34.90
C LEU A 545 23.91 30.24 35.41
N ARG A 546 24.71 29.38 36.05
CA ARG A 546 24.23 28.13 36.68
C ARG A 546 23.14 28.43 37.72
N GLU A 547 23.37 29.41 38.60
CA GLU A 547 22.38 29.84 39.59
C GLU A 547 21.08 30.35 38.93
N LYS A 548 21.19 31.22 37.91
CA LYS A 548 20.02 31.73 37.17
C LYS A 548 19.24 30.62 36.46
N ILE A 549 19.94 29.65 35.88
CA ILE A 549 19.34 28.49 35.21
C ILE A 549 18.55 27.66 36.23
N ALA A 550 19.17 27.32 37.36
CA ALA A 550 18.55 26.53 38.43
C ALA A 550 17.29 27.20 38.98
N VAL A 551 17.36 28.50 39.33
CA VAL A 551 16.22 29.26 39.86
C VAL A 551 15.07 29.31 38.86
N GLN A 552 15.34 29.58 37.59
CA GLN A 552 14.30 29.68 36.56
C GLN A 552 13.64 28.33 36.26
N LEU A 553 14.43 27.25 36.16
CA LEU A 553 13.91 25.90 35.94
C LEU A 553 13.06 25.45 37.13
N LYS A 554 13.56 25.61 38.36
CA LYS A 554 12.85 25.31 39.61
C LYS A 554 11.51 26.05 39.65
N PHE A 555 11.50 27.38 39.46
CA PHE A 555 10.27 28.18 39.46
C PHE A 555 9.27 27.69 38.40
N SER A 556 9.73 27.45 37.17
CA SER A 556 8.85 27.04 36.07
C SER A 556 8.23 25.65 36.27
N ASN A 557 8.99 24.71 36.84
CA ASN A 557 8.53 23.36 37.11
C ASN A 557 7.63 23.29 38.34
N ILE A 558 7.93 24.01 39.44
CA ILE A 558 7.01 24.15 40.58
C ILE A 558 5.69 24.74 40.11
N LYS A 559 5.72 25.79 39.28
CA LYS A 559 4.49 26.37 38.72
C LYS A 559 3.67 25.37 37.90
N ARG A 560 4.33 24.53 37.09
CA ARG A 560 3.66 23.46 36.32
C ARG A 560 3.11 22.36 37.23
N MET A 561 3.86 21.97 38.24
CA MET A 561 3.47 20.98 39.24
C MET A 561 2.20 21.45 39.97
N VAL A 562 2.22 22.65 40.56
CA VAL A 562 1.03 23.23 41.24
C VAL A 562 -0.15 23.30 40.29
N ALA A 563 0.02 23.80 39.06
CA ALA A 563 -1.06 23.84 38.08
C ALA A 563 -1.61 22.45 37.70
N THR A 564 -0.75 21.43 37.68
CA THR A 564 -1.13 20.03 37.41
C THR A 564 -1.93 19.45 38.58
N ILE A 565 -1.54 19.76 39.81
CA ILE A 565 -2.25 19.37 41.03
C ILE A 565 -3.62 20.04 41.09
N GLU A 566 -3.69 21.36 40.86
CA GLU A 566 -4.95 22.12 40.81
C GLU A 566 -5.90 21.57 39.74
N TYR A 567 -5.38 21.20 38.56
CA TYR A 567 -6.17 20.59 37.51
C TYR A 567 -6.74 19.22 37.92
N ARG A 568 -5.98 18.40 38.65
CA ARG A 568 -6.44 17.09 39.16
C ARG A 568 -7.49 17.23 40.26
N LEU A 569 -7.33 18.22 41.14
CA LEU A 569 -8.27 18.48 42.24
C LEU A 569 -9.56 19.17 41.76
N GLY A 570 -9.49 19.96 40.69
CA GLY A 570 -10.60 20.79 40.20
C GLY A 570 -10.79 22.08 40.99
N GLU A 571 -9.88 22.38 41.93
CA GLU A 571 -9.90 23.54 42.83
C GLU A 571 -8.48 24.14 42.96
N THR A 572 -8.39 25.40 43.43
CA THR A 572 -7.11 26.07 43.64
C THR A 572 -6.47 25.61 44.95
N LEU A 573 -5.17 25.33 44.95
CA LEU A 573 -4.45 24.84 46.13
C LEU A 573 -4.23 25.95 47.18
N GLY A 574 -4.34 27.21 46.77
CA GLY A 574 -4.11 28.37 47.65
C GLY A 574 -2.65 28.64 47.99
N VAL A 575 -1.70 27.90 47.39
CA VAL A 575 -0.27 28.00 47.68
C VAL A 575 0.42 29.06 46.79
N ASN A 576 1.37 29.81 47.36
CA ASN A 576 2.09 30.86 46.65
C ASN A 576 3.37 30.32 45.98
N VAL A 577 3.33 30.16 44.65
CA VAL A 577 4.45 29.65 43.84
C VAL A 577 5.75 30.45 44.03
N ASN A 578 5.68 31.76 44.27
CA ASN A 578 6.89 32.56 44.50
C ASN A 578 7.56 32.17 45.81
N GLN A 579 6.78 31.97 46.88
CA GLN A 579 7.28 31.56 48.18
C GLN A 579 7.87 30.14 48.13
N LEU A 580 7.18 29.21 47.47
CA LEU A 580 7.69 27.85 47.26
C LEU A 580 9.05 27.82 46.55
N SER A 581 9.28 28.71 45.59
CA SER A 581 10.54 28.71 44.83
C SER A 581 11.78 29.06 45.68
N GLU A 582 11.58 29.75 46.79
CA GLU A 582 12.63 30.15 47.74
C GLU A 582 12.95 29.07 48.79
N MET A 583 12.09 28.07 48.95
CA MET A 583 12.18 27.02 49.98
C MET A 583 13.02 25.81 49.55
N ALA A 584 13.48 25.00 50.50
CA ALA A 584 14.12 23.72 50.21
C ALA A 584 13.08 22.70 49.71
N TRP A 585 13.50 21.69 48.93
CA TRP A 585 12.54 20.77 48.28
C TRP A 585 11.68 19.99 49.28
N ASN A 586 12.27 19.54 50.39
CA ASN A 586 11.57 18.89 51.50
C ASN A 586 10.47 19.79 52.10
N GLU A 587 10.69 21.09 52.17
CA GLU A 587 9.69 22.05 52.68
C GLU A 587 8.58 22.31 51.64
N ILE A 588 8.93 22.34 50.35
CA ILE A 588 7.96 22.44 49.23
C ILE A 588 7.04 21.22 49.22
N GLU A 589 7.62 20.04 49.37
CA GLU A 589 6.90 18.77 49.46
C GLU A 589 5.90 18.80 50.61
N GLU A 590 6.34 19.15 51.82
CA GLU A 590 5.48 19.23 53.00
C GLU A 590 4.32 20.25 52.81
N GLU A 591 4.60 21.45 52.28
CA GLU A 591 3.59 22.48 52.06
C GLU A 591 2.55 22.06 51.00
N VAL A 592 3.00 21.49 49.88
CA VAL A 592 2.10 21.07 48.78
C VAL A 592 1.26 19.85 49.19
N ILE A 593 1.84 18.87 49.88
CA ILE A 593 1.12 17.69 50.37
C ILE A 593 0.09 18.10 51.42
N SER A 594 0.47 18.95 52.39
CA SER A 594 -0.44 19.44 53.42
C SER A 594 -1.61 20.25 52.85
N ALA A 595 -1.34 21.14 51.89
CA ALA A 595 -2.38 21.90 51.20
C ALA A 595 -3.33 20.99 50.40
N THR A 596 -2.78 19.93 49.77
CA THR A 596 -3.56 18.93 49.05
C THR A 596 -4.47 18.14 49.98
N ASP A 597 -3.95 17.64 51.11
CA ASP A 597 -4.71 16.91 52.13
C ASP A 597 -5.86 17.79 52.68
N GLN A 598 -5.58 19.05 52.99
CA GLN A 598 -6.60 19.99 53.47
C GLN A 598 -7.69 20.27 52.43
N ALA A 599 -7.34 20.41 51.15
CA ALA A 599 -8.30 20.59 50.06
C ALA A 599 -9.21 19.36 49.89
N LEU A 600 -8.64 18.15 49.92
CA LEU A 600 -9.39 16.90 49.82
C LEU A 600 -10.33 16.70 51.02
N LYS A 601 -9.86 16.93 52.26
CA LYS A 601 -10.69 16.88 53.47
C LYS A 601 -11.87 17.86 53.41
N THR A 602 -11.62 19.09 52.97
CA THR A 602 -12.68 20.10 52.80
C THR A 602 -13.72 19.64 51.77
N ARG A 603 -13.26 19.07 50.65
CA ARG A 603 -14.15 18.51 49.63
C ARG A 603 -14.97 17.34 50.18
N LEU A 604 -14.36 16.43 50.94
CA LEU A 604 -15.04 15.29 51.57
C LEU A 604 -16.17 15.79 52.47
N GLU A 605 -15.85 16.66 53.43
CA GLU A 605 -16.83 17.23 54.37
C GLU A 605 -17.99 17.94 53.65
N SER A 606 -17.69 18.68 52.58
CA SER A 606 -18.70 19.39 51.78
C SER A 606 -19.66 18.44 51.04
N MET A 607 -19.18 17.28 50.62
CA MET A 607 -19.94 16.31 49.85
C MET A 607 -20.72 15.33 50.73
N THR A 608 -20.07 14.80 51.78
CA THR A 608 -20.55 13.66 52.57
C THR A 608 -21.03 14.03 53.98
N GLY A 609 -20.80 15.27 54.45
CA GLY A 609 -21.23 15.69 55.79
C GLY A 609 -22.75 15.58 56.03
N ARG A 610 -23.19 15.68 57.29
CA ARG A 610 -24.62 15.53 57.69
C ARG A 610 -25.62 16.41 56.91
N ASN A 611 -25.18 17.50 56.30
CA ASN A 611 -25.95 18.38 55.40
C ASN A 611 -25.27 18.56 54.03
N GLY A 612 -24.46 17.58 53.63
CA GLY A 612 -23.63 17.58 52.42
C GLY A 612 -24.46 17.62 51.14
N THR A 613 -23.78 17.95 50.03
CA THR A 613 -24.42 18.09 48.72
C THR A 613 -25.04 16.76 48.25
N LEU A 614 -24.38 15.62 48.48
CA LEU A 614 -24.88 14.31 48.05
C LEU A 614 -26.16 13.90 48.77
N ALA A 615 -26.27 14.14 50.07
CA ALA A 615 -27.50 13.83 50.83
C ALA A 615 -28.71 14.64 50.36
N LYS A 616 -28.50 15.92 50.04
CA LYS A 616 -29.54 16.79 49.47
C LYS A 616 -29.95 16.37 48.06
N ASP A 617 -28.96 16.09 47.22
CA ASP A 617 -29.15 15.63 45.85
C ASP A 617 -29.92 14.30 45.80
N LEU A 618 -29.53 13.33 46.64
CA LEU A 618 -30.20 12.04 46.76
C LEU A 618 -31.65 12.20 47.24
N THR A 619 -31.89 13.00 48.29
CA THR A 619 -33.25 13.25 48.81
C THR A 619 -34.14 13.90 47.74
N LYS A 620 -33.57 14.79 46.93
CA LYS A 620 -34.27 15.44 45.81
C LYS A 620 -34.57 14.43 44.70
N ALA A 621 -33.62 13.56 44.34
CA ALA A 621 -33.80 12.54 43.32
C ALA A 621 -34.88 11.53 43.71
N ILE A 622 -34.84 11.01 44.94
CA ILE A 622 -35.87 10.10 45.50
C ILE A 622 -37.27 10.69 45.34
N LYS A 623 -37.42 11.99 45.66
CA LYS A 623 -38.70 12.69 45.54
C LYS A 623 -39.13 12.93 44.09
N GLN A 624 -38.19 13.20 43.18
CA GLN A 624 -38.47 13.43 41.77
C GLN A 624 -38.84 12.15 41.03
N GLU A 625 -38.17 11.05 41.34
CA GLU A 625 -38.39 9.73 40.73
C GLU A 625 -39.51 8.92 41.42
N GLN A 626 -40.09 9.43 42.51
CA GLN A 626 -41.13 8.74 43.31
C GLN A 626 -40.70 7.33 43.71
N VAL A 627 -39.50 7.22 44.29
CA VAL A 627 -38.92 5.93 44.67
C VAL A 627 -39.66 5.35 45.88
N ASP A 628 -40.62 4.48 45.62
CA ASP A 628 -41.35 3.71 46.64
C ASP A 628 -40.70 2.33 46.90
N VAL A 629 -39.95 1.80 45.93
CA VAL A 629 -39.27 0.49 45.99
C VAL A 629 -37.79 0.64 45.63
N TRP A 630 -36.91 0.15 46.50
CA TRP A 630 -35.46 0.18 46.33
C TRP A 630 -34.94 -1.09 45.67
N ASP A 631 -35.34 -1.32 44.42
CA ASP A 631 -34.78 -2.41 43.61
C ASP A 631 -33.39 -2.04 43.03
N ASP A 632 -32.65 -3.04 42.57
CA ASP A 632 -31.30 -2.85 41.99
C ASP A 632 -31.31 -1.84 40.86
N THR A 633 -32.37 -1.83 40.05
CA THR A 633 -32.53 -0.87 38.96
C THR A 633 -32.57 0.56 39.47
N THR A 634 -33.32 0.83 40.54
CA THR A 634 -33.37 2.16 41.13
C THR A 634 -32.06 2.52 41.82
N LYS A 635 -31.43 1.58 42.55
CA LYS A 635 -30.12 1.77 43.17
C LYS A 635 -29.05 2.16 42.13
N ILE A 636 -28.96 1.43 41.00
CA ILE A 636 -28.01 1.70 39.92
C ILE A 636 -28.28 3.06 39.26
N ARG A 637 -29.56 3.39 38.98
CA ARG A 637 -29.92 4.68 38.36
C ARG A 637 -29.51 5.85 39.25
N LEU A 638 -29.75 5.76 40.55
CA LEU A 638 -29.33 6.77 41.51
C LEU A 638 -27.80 6.87 41.60
N LEU A 639 -27.08 5.74 41.70
CA LEU A 639 -25.61 5.72 41.70
C LEU A 639 -25.02 6.38 40.44
N LEU A 640 -25.47 5.97 39.25
CA LEU A 640 -25.00 6.53 37.99
C LEU A 640 -25.39 8.02 37.83
N GLY A 641 -26.57 8.41 38.29
CA GLY A 641 -27.02 9.80 38.26
C GLY A 641 -26.24 10.71 39.22
N LEU A 642 -25.91 10.22 40.41
CA LEU A 642 -25.18 10.97 41.45
C LEU A 642 -23.71 11.20 41.10
N SER A 643 -23.07 10.25 40.40
CA SER A 643 -21.70 10.42 39.90
C SER A 643 -21.59 11.45 38.78
N GLN A 644 -22.72 11.85 38.18
CA GLN A 644 -22.79 12.84 37.12
C GLN A 644 -23.34 14.18 37.63
N GLY A 645 -22.71 15.26 37.19
CA GLY A 645 -23.14 16.64 37.43
C GLY A 645 -23.38 17.40 36.13
N ILE A 646 -24.19 18.45 36.18
CA ILE A 646 -24.39 19.38 35.06
C ILE A 646 -23.71 20.71 35.38
N VAL A 647 -22.88 21.18 34.44
CA VAL A 647 -22.29 22.53 34.44
C VAL A 647 -22.81 23.30 33.24
N THR A 648 -23.25 24.54 33.45
CA THR A 648 -23.59 25.44 32.34
C THR A 648 -22.35 26.18 31.87
N GLY A 649 -21.82 25.79 30.70
CA GLY A 649 -20.71 26.46 30.03
C GLY A 649 -21.15 27.23 28.79
N PHE A 650 -20.22 27.94 28.15
CA PHE A 650 -20.43 28.53 26.82
C PHE A 650 -19.61 27.76 25.78
N ASP A 651 -20.25 27.33 24.70
CA ASP A 651 -19.55 26.69 23.59
C ASP A 651 -18.58 27.69 22.93
N PRO A 652 -17.26 27.40 22.86
CA PRO A 652 -16.26 28.31 22.33
C PRO A 652 -16.44 28.64 20.83
N ARG A 653 -17.18 27.82 20.08
CA ARG A 653 -17.48 28.06 18.65
C ARG A 653 -18.77 28.83 18.43
N THR A 654 -19.81 28.55 19.20
CA THR A 654 -21.15 29.11 18.98
C THR A 654 -21.55 30.20 19.97
N HIS A 655 -20.77 30.42 21.04
CA HIS A 655 -21.04 31.34 22.14
C HIS A 655 -22.43 31.12 22.79
N ARG A 656 -23.03 29.95 22.61
CA ARG A 656 -24.30 29.57 23.24
C ARG A 656 -24.04 28.90 24.57
N GLN A 657 -24.97 29.09 25.51
CA GLN A 657 -24.96 28.37 26.77
C GLN A 657 -25.29 26.90 26.49
N VAL A 658 -24.39 26.00 26.87
CA VAL A 658 -24.53 24.55 26.71
C VAL A 658 -24.34 23.91 28.08
N GLN A 659 -25.25 23.02 28.44
CA GLN A 659 -25.10 22.16 29.60
C GLN A 659 -24.14 21.03 29.24
N GLN A 660 -23.05 20.89 29.99
CA GLN A 660 -22.10 19.81 29.85
C GLN A 660 -22.22 18.88 31.05
N LYS A 661 -22.31 17.57 30.77
CA LYS A 661 -22.19 16.54 31.81
C LYS A 661 -20.73 16.45 32.26
N ILE A 662 -20.50 16.50 33.56
CA ILE A 662 -19.19 16.28 34.16
C ILE A 662 -19.26 15.12 35.16
N THR A 663 -18.16 14.42 35.34
CA THR A 663 -18.04 13.38 36.37
C THR A 663 -17.65 14.04 37.69
N ARG A 664 -18.45 13.83 38.75
CA ARG A 664 -18.21 14.36 40.10
C ARG A 664 -17.23 13.50 40.89
N PHE A 665 -17.33 12.19 40.73
CA PHE A 665 -16.51 11.17 41.38
C PHE A 665 -16.61 9.82 40.65
N ARG A 666 -15.67 8.92 40.90
CA ARG A 666 -15.58 7.59 40.27
C ARG A 666 -15.69 6.47 41.30
N TYR A 667 -16.60 5.53 41.03
CA TYR A 667 -16.79 4.36 41.88
C TYR A 667 -15.70 3.29 41.78
N ILE A 668 -14.91 3.32 40.69
CA ILE A 668 -13.97 2.25 40.33
C ILE A 668 -12.95 1.99 41.44
N TYR A 669 -12.48 3.04 42.13
CA TYR A 669 -11.47 2.89 43.18
C TYR A 669 -11.99 2.18 44.43
N ARG A 670 -13.25 2.43 44.83
CA ARG A 670 -13.86 1.69 45.94
C ARG A 670 -14.09 0.23 45.58
N ALA A 671 -14.67 -0.01 44.42
CA ALA A 671 -14.89 -1.37 43.93
C ALA A 671 -13.57 -2.15 43.77
N ALA A 672 -12.46 -1.47 43.48
CA ALA A 672 -11.14 -2.08 43.36
C ALA A 672 -10.63 -2.65 44.69
N GLN A 673 -10.97 -2.03 45.83
CA GLN A 673 -10.60 -2.53 47.16
C GLN A 673 -11.23 -3.90 47.46
N ALA A 674 -12.41 -4.18 46.90
CA ALA A 674 -13.05 -5.49 47.03
C ALA A 674 -12.27 -6.61 46.31
N LEU A 675 -11.35 -6.26 45.40
CA LEU A 675 -10.55 -7.22 44.62
C LEU A 675 -9.17 -7.50 45.23
N GLU A 676 -8.71 -6.71 46.22
CA GLU A 676 -7.33 -6.79 46.76
C GLU A 676 -7.00 -8.14 47.41
N ASN A 677 -8.00 -8.90 47.86
CA ASN A 677 -7.83 -10.22 48.48
C ASN A 677 -8.48 -11.35 47.68
N ALA A 678 -8.80 -11.10 46.40
CA ALA A 678 -9.47 -12.09 45.56
C ALA A 678 -8.47 -13.10 45.00
N GLU A 679 -8.80 -14.39 45.09
CA GLU A 679 -8.05 -15.44 44.39
C GLU A 679 -8.24 -15.32 42.88
N PRO A 680 -7.16 -15.36 42.06
CA PRO A 680 -7.24 -15.14 40.61
C PRO A 680 -8.26 -16.04 39.90
N GLU A 681 -8.28 -17.33 40.23
CA GLU A 681 -9.17 -18.32 39.61
C GLU A 681 -10.65 -18.02 39.91
N ASN A 682 -10.95 -17.57 41.14
CA ASN A 682 -12.31 -17.21 41.54
C ASN A 682 -12.75 -15.91 40.84
N LEU A 683 -11.86 -14.93 40.74
CA LEU A 683 -12.15 -13.66 40.07
C LEU A 683 -12.39 -13.86 38.57
N ILE A 684 -11.59 -14.70 37.90
CA ILE A 684 -11.80 -15.07 36.49
C ILE A 684 -13.19 -15.71 36.33
N ALA A 685 -13.54 -16.67 37.19
CA ALA A 685 -14.84 -17.32 37.15
C ALA A 685 -16.00 -16.33 37.37
N GLU A 686 -15.89 -15.43 38.33
CA GLU A 686 -16.94 -14.45 38.64
C GLU A 686 -17.15 -13.43 37.50
N VAL A 687 -16.06 -12.95 36.89
CA VAL A 687 -16.14 -12.02 35.75
C VAL A 687 -16.73 -12.72 34.53
N MET A 688 -16.33 -13.97 34.26
CA MET A 688 -16.87 -14.74 33.14
C MET A 688 -18.35 -15.07 33.34
N GLU A 689 -18.76 -15.49 34.54
CA GLU A 689 -20.17 -15.72 34.87
C GLU A 689 -20.99 -14.43 34.69
N HIS A 690 -20.45 -13.28 35.09
CA HIS A 690 -21.10 -11.99 34.88
C HIS A 690 -21.28 -11.66 33.39
N PHE A 691 -20.28 -11.93 32.55
CA PHE A 691 -20.38 -11.74 31.10
C PHE A 691 -21.36 -12.70 30.43
N GLU A 692 -21.42 -13.96 30.85
CA GLU A 692 -22.40 -14.94 30.38
C GLU A 692 -23.83 -14.48 30.71
N GLN A 693 -24.07 -14.02 31.94
CA GLN A 693 -25.36 -13.44 32.34
C GLN A 693 -25.69 -12.18 31.53
N ALA A 694 -24.71 -11.32 31.26
CA ALA A 694 -24.90 -10.14 30.43
C ALA A 694 -25.31 -10.50 29.00
N GLU A 695 -24.69 -11.52 28.41
CA GLU A 695 -25.02 -12.03 27.07
C GLU A 695 -26.45 -12.57 27.06
N GLU A 696 -26.84 -13.42 28.02
CA GLU A 696 -28.21 -13.94 28.12
C GLU A 696 -29.26 -12.81 28.21
N LYS A 697 -28.97 -11.76 29.00
CA LYS A 697 -29.88 -10.61 29.12
C LYS A 697 -29.98 -9.80 27.83
N LEU A 698 -28.89 -9.64 27.09
CA LEU A 698 -28.92 -8.98 25.79
C LEU A 698 -29.63 -9.80 24.72
N GLU A 699 -29.44 -11.12 24.70
CA GLU A 699 -30.17 -12.02 23.80
C GLU A 699 -31.67 -11.87 24.01
N ASN A 700 -32.13 -11.94 25.26
CA ASN A 700 -33.55 -11.75 25.58
C ASN A 700 -34.05 -10.35 25.19
N ALA A 701 -33.25 -9.30 25.40
CA ALA A 701 -33.62 -7.93 25.02
C ALA A 701 -33.75 -7.75 23.51
N TRP A 702 -32.82 -8.30 22.72
CA TRP A 702 -32.92 -8.30 21.25
C TRP A 702 -34.08 -9.16 20.77
N GLY A 703 -34.30 -10.32 21.38
CA GLY A 703 -35.40 -11.21 21.07
C GLY A 703 -36.76 -10.56 21.26
N ASP A 704 -36.95 -9.79 22.33
CA ASP A 704 -38.20 -9.05 22.58
C ASP A 704 -38.41 -7.91 21.57
N VAL A 705 -37.35 -7.22 21.16
CA VAL A 705 -37.43 -6.20 20.09
C VAL A 705 -37.83 -6.84 18.76
N ASP A 706 -37.12 -7.87 18.32
CA ASP A 706 -37.38 -8.55 17.05
C ASP A 706 -38.76 -9.22 17.05
N PHE A 707 -39.18 -9.79 18.18
CA PHE A 707 -40.53 -10.35 18.34
C PHE A 707 -41.61 -9.26 18.22
N ARG A 708 -41.42 -8.10 18.86
CA ARG A 708 -42.35 -6.95 18.78
C ARG A 708 -42.47 -6.43 17.36
N GLU A 709 -41.37 -6.25 16.64
CA GLU A 709 -41.36 -5.84 15.24
C GLU A 709 -42.02 -6.90 14.33
N GLY A 710 -41.76 -8.17 14.64
CA GLY A 710 -42.29 -9.34 13.95
C GLY A 710 -43.74 -9.71 14.27
N THR A 711 -44.43 -9.03 15.20
CA THR A 711 -45.81 -9.35 15.59
C THR A 711 -46.82 -9.28 14.44
N THR A 712 -46.49 -8.55 13.37
CA THR A 712 -47.33 -8.42 12.16
C THR A 712 -47.11 -9.52 11.13
N ALA A 713 -46.14 -10.43 11.34
CA ALA A 713 -45.85 -11.54 10.44
C ALA A 713 -47.00 -12.55 10.35
N ALA A 714 -47.14 -13.18 9.18
CA ALA A 714 -48.20 -14.16 8.94
C ALA A 714 -47.90 -15.52 9.58
N SER A 715 -46.62 -15.88 9.64
CA SER A 715 -46.12 -17.14 10.22
C SER A 715 -44.80 -16.96 10.95
N LEU A 716 -44.39 -17.98 11.72
CA LEU A 716 -43.07 -18.00 12.38
C LEU A 716 -41.90 -18.15 11.40
N VAL A 717 -42.13 -18.78 10.25
CA VAL A 717 -41.13 -18.93 9.18
C VAL A 717 -40.73 -17.58 8.60
N ASP A 718 -41.66 -16.62 8.56
CA ASP A 718 -41.40 -15.26 8.08
C ASP A 718 -40.40 -14.48 8.97
N LEU A 719 -40.19 -14.93 10.22
CA LEU A 719 -39.17 -14.40 11.13
C LEU A 719 -37.79 -15.05 10.91
N GLY A 720 -37.69 -15.97 9.94
CA GLY A 720 -36.47 -16.69 9.58
C GLY A 720 -36.02 -17.65 10.68
N LEU A 721 -36.96 -18.25 11.40
CA LEU A 721 -36.73 -19.36 12.33
C LEU A 721 -37.06 -20.70 11.65
N PRO A 722 -36.48 -21.83 12.12
CA PRO A 722 -36.82 -23.16 11.62
C PRO A 722 -38.31 -23.47 11.84
N ALA A 723 -38.95 -24.14 10.88
CA ALA A 723 -40.36 -24.53 10.97
C ALA A 723 -40.63 -25.45 12.18
N ASP A 724 -39.65 -26.26 12.56
CA ASP A 724 -39.75 -27.29 13.60
C ASP A 724 -39.44 -26.74 15.01
N LEU A 725 -39.20 -25.43 15.16
CA LEU A 725 -38.85 -24.83 16.46
C LEU A 725 -39.95 -25.00 17.51
N LEU A 726 -41.22 -25.03 17.07
CA LEU A 726 -42.39 -25.28 17.90
C LEU A 726 -43.16 -26.49 17.36
N ALA A 727 -44.06 -27.05 18.16
CA ALA A 727 -44.94 -28.14 17.71
C ALA A 727 -45.73 -27.74 16.46
N ASP A 728 -46.00 -28.71 15.57
CA ASP A 728 -46.58 -28.52 14.22
C ASP A 728 -47.83 -27.59 14.20
N ASP A 729 -48.65 -27.63 15.25
CA ASP A 729 -49.87 -26.82 15.40
C ASP A 729 -49.59 -25.30 15.50
N TYR A 730 -48.40 -24.92 15.97
CA TYR A 730 -48.01 -23.52 16.21
C TYR A 730 -47.13 -22.93 15.12
N ALA A 731 -46.48 -23.75 14.29
CA ALA A 731 -45.58 -23.31 13.21
C ALA A 731 -46.25 -22.34 12.21
N GLN A 732 -47.55 -22.52 11.98
CA GLN A 732 -48.37 -21.71 11.06
C GLN A 732 -49.18 -20.60 11.77
N THR A 733 -49.04 -20.46 13.10
CA THR A 733 -49.82 -19.50 13.88
C THR A 733 -49.11 -18.13 13.88
N PRO A 734 -49.85 -17.01 13.71
CA PRO A 734 -49.26 -15.68 13.82
C PRO A 734 -48.62 -15.45 15.20
N PRO A 735 -47.45 -14.80 15.30
CA PRO A 735 -46.72 -14.61 16.57
C PRO A 735 -47.57 -13.96 17.67
N ALA A 736 -48.52 -13.08 17.31
CA ALA A 736 -49.41 -12.41 18.23
C ALA A 736 -50.40 -13.35 18.98
N LYS A 737 -50.63 -14.57 18.48
CA LYS A 737 -51.57 -15.54 19.06
C LYS A 737 -50.89 -16.70 19.80
N LEU A 738 -49.57 -16.67 19.93
CA LEU A 738 -48.84 -17.71 20.65
C LEU A 738 -49.12 -17.61 22.16
N PRO A 739 -49.25 -18.76 22.85
CA PRO A 739 -49.26 -18.76 24.30
C PRO A 739 -47.91 -18.30 24.87
N GLU A 740 -47.91 -17.88 26.13
CA GLU A 740 -46.77 -17.23 26.79
C GLU A 740 -45.51 -18.13 26.81
N GLU A 741 -45.66 -19.42 27.12
CA GLU A 741 -44.55 -20.38 27.15
C GLU A 741 -43.85 -20.50 25.78
N GLN A 742 -44.62 -20.50 24.69
CA GLN A 742 -44.11 -20.62 23.32
C GLN A 742 -43.55 -19.29 22.83
N ARG A 743 -44.10 -18.17 23.28
CA ARG A 743 -43.54 -16.83 23.03
C ARG A 743 -42.13 -16.73 23.59
N ASP A 744 -41.87 -17.20 24.80
CA ASP A 744 -40.54 -17.14 25.42
C ASP A 744 -39.51 -17.95 24.65
N ILE A 745 -39.88 -19.13 24.15
CA ILE A 745 -39.01 -19.97 23.29
C ILE A 745 -38.64 -19.22 22.01
N VAL A 746 -39.63 -18.57 21.37
CA VAL A 746 -39.41 -17.80 20.13
C VAL A 746 -38.54 -16.57 20.40
N ILE A 747 -38.80 -15.83 21.48
CA ILE A 747 -37.99 -14.66 21.89
C ILE A 747 -36.52 -15.07 22.08
N LYS A 748 -36.26 -16.15 22.82
CA LYS A 748 -34.89 -16.66 23.03
C LYS A 748 -34.23 -17.04 21.70
N ALA A 749 -34.94 -17.72 20.81
CA ALA A 749 -34.40 -18.12 19.52
C ALA A 749 -34.08 -16.92 18.60
N LEU A 750 -34.96 -15.90 18.56
CA LEU A 750 -34.71 -14.66 17.83
C LEU A 750 -33.51 -13.90 18.41
N GLY A 751 -33.46 -13.79 19.74
CA GLY A 751 -32.37 -13.17 20.48
C GLY A 751 -31.02 -13.79 20.15
N LYS A 752 -30.92 -15.12 20.26
CA LYS A 752 -29.70 -15.86 19.92
C LYS A 752 -29.30 -15.67 18.45
N LYS A 753 -30.25 -15.77 17.52
CA LYS A 753 -29.99 -15.51 16.09
C LYS A 753 -29.44 -14.10 15.87
N ARG A 754 -30.06 -13.09 16.49
CA ARG A 754 -29.64 -11.70 16.38
C ARG A 754 -28.26 -11.47 16.96
N MET A 755 -27.97 -12.06 18.12
CA MET A 755 -26.65 -11.99 18.75
C MET A 755 -25.57 -12.63 17.87
N LEU A 756 -25.84 -13.80 17.28
CA LEU A 756 -24.95 -14.46 16.34
C LEU A 756 -24.67 -13.60 15.09
N GLU A 757 -25.68 -12.93 14.54
CA GLU A 757 -25.50 -11.98 13.42
C GLU A 757 -24.58 -10.81 13.82
N ILE A 758 -24.76 -10.26 15.02
CA ILE A 758 -23.93 -9.17 15.56
C ILE A 758 -22.49 -9.65 15.77
N GLN A 759 -22.29 -10.79 16.43
CA GLN A 759 -20.98 -11.39 16.68
C GLN A 759 -20.25 -11.69 15.36
N ARG A 760 -20.95 -12.27 14.38
CA ARG A 760 -20.42 -12.54 13.04
C ARG A 760 -19.98 -11.25 12.35
N HIS A 761 -20.83 -10.22 12.37
CA HIS A 761 -20.48 -8.92 11.78
C HIS A 761 -19.25 -8.31 12.48
N LEU A 762 -19.20 -8.39 13.81
CA LEU A 762 -18.12 -7.86 14.62
C LEU A 762 -16.78 -8.55 14.32
N LEU A 763 -16.75 -9.89 14.31
CA LEU A 763 -15.57 -10.68 13.98
C LEU A 763 -15.06 -10.39 12.57
N LEU A 764 -15.95 -10.42 11.57
CA LEU A 764 -15.58 -10.17 10.18
C LEU A 764 -15.04 -8.76 9.98
N LYS A 765 -15.66 -7.77 10.64
CA LYS A 765 -15.23 -6.37 10.57
C LYS A 765 -13.87 -6.18 11.24
N ALA A 766 -13.67 -6.72 12.44
CA ALA A 766 -12.39 -6.66 13.14
C ALA A 766 -11.27 -7.29 12.32
N ILE A 767 -11.47 -8.52 11.81
CA ILE A 767 -10.49 -9.19 10.94
C ILE A 767 -10.21 -8.35 9.69
N THR A 768 -11.24 -7.81 9.04
CA THR A 768 -11.07 -7.05 7.79
C THR A 768 -10.29 -5.76 8.02
N ASP A 769 -10.69 -4.96 9.01
CA ASP A 769 -10.05 -3.68 9.32
C ASP A 769 -8.57 -3.90 9.67
N GLN A 770 -8.29 -4.84 10.57
CA GLN A 770 -6.94 -5.15 11.03
C GLN A 770 -6.08 -5.78 9.91
N TRP A 771 -6.66 -6.65 9.08
CA TRP A 771 -5.94 -7.28 7.96
C TRP A 771 -5.49 -6.27 6.90
N VAL A 772 -6.33 -5.27 6.58
CA VAL A 772 -5.97 -4.19 5.64
C VAL A 772 -4.80 -3.36 6.19
N GLU A 773 -4.85 -3.03 7.48
CA GLU A 773 -3.76 -2.31 8.14
C GLU A 773 -2.47 -3.14 8.15
N TYR A 774 -2.56 -4.43 8.46
CA TYR A 774 -1.45 -5.37 8.44
C TYR A 774 -0.79 -5.46 7.05
N LEU A 775 -1.58 -5.66 5.99
CA LEU A 775 -1.04 -5.72 4.62
C LEU A 775 -0.29 -4.45 4.24
N THR A 776 -0.81 -3.29 4.65
CA THR A 776 -0.15 -1.99 4.44
C THR A 776 1.19 -1.93 5.16
N LYS A 777 1.24 -2.37 6.44
CA LYS A 777 2.47 -2.41 7.22
C LYS A 777 3.49 -3.40 6.62
N VAL A 778 3.05 -4.56 6.12
CA VAL A 778 3.93 -5.56 5.52
C VAL A 778 4.48 -5.11 4.15
N GLU A 779 3.70 -4.39 3.36
CA GLU A 779 4.21 -3.80 2.12
C GLU A 779 5.31 -2.76 2.41
N ALA A 780 5.12 -1.91 3.41
CA ALA A 780 6.14 -0.98 3.89
C ALA A 780 7.38 -1.71 4.45
N LEU A 781 7.17 -2.83 5.15
CA LEU A 781 8.25 -3.69 5.63
C LEU A 781 9.06 -4.25 4.45
N ARG A 782 8.42 -4.74 3.39
CA ARG A 782 9.11 -5.29 2.21
C ARG A 782 10.02 -4.25 1.53
N VAL A 783 9.61 -2.99 1.49
CA VAL A 783 10.43 -1.91 0.91
C VAL A 783 11.60 -1.54 1.82
N SER A 784 11.37 -1.46 3.13
CA SER A 784 12.40 -1.06 4.10
C SER A 784 13.41 -2.16 4.43
N ILE A 785 13.02 -3.45 4.36
CA ILE A 785 13.88 -4.57 4.74
C ILE A 785 15.10 -4.72 3.83
N GLY A 786 15.03 -4.22 2.59
CA GLY A 786 16.18 -4.18 1.69
C GLY A 786 17.36 -3.40 2.29
N LEU A 787 17.11 -2.46 3.21
CA LEU A 787 18.16 -1.72 3.91
C LEU A 787 18.88 -2.55 4.98
N GLU A 788 18.29 -3.64 5.48
CA GLU A 788 18.94 -4.53 6.46
C GLU A 788 20.14 -5.27 5.85
N ALA A 789 20.20 -5.39 4.52
CA ALA A 789 21.36 -5.92 3.82
C ALA A 789 22.63 -5.11 4.11
N TYR A 790 22.51 -3.79 4.33
CA TYR A 790 23.65 -2.94 4.74
C TYR A 790 24.18 -3.29 6.14
N ALA A 791 23.34 -3.87 7.00
CA ALA A 791 23.71 -4.35 8.32
C ALA A 791 24.21 -5.81 8.31
N GLN A 792 24.52 -6.39 7.14
CA GLN A 792 24.99 -7.76 6.96
C GLN A 792 24.04 -8.84 7.51
N ARG A 793 22.74 -8.53 7.59
CA ARG A 793 21.69 -9.48 7.96
C ARG A 793 20.96 -9.93 6.71
N ASP A 794 20.59 -11.20 6.65
CA ASP A 794 19.75 -11.73 5.56
C ASP A 794 18.36 -11.06 5.60
N PRO A 795 17.99 -10.25 4.58
CA PRO A 795 16.72 -9.55 4.55
C PRO A 795 15.50 -10.48 4.59
N LEU A 796 15.59 -11.68 4.00
CA LEU A 796 14.47 -12.62 3.96
C LEU A 796 14.19 -13.20 5.36
N VAL A 797 15.25 -13.55 6.09
CA VAL A 797 15.13 -14.03 7.48
C VAL A 797 14.56 -12.93 8.37
N GLN A 798 15.05 -11.69 8.21
CA GLN A 798 14.53 -10.54 8.97
C GLN A 798 13.07 -10.24 8.64
N TYR A 799 12.70 -10.30 7.37
CA TYR A 799 11.32 -10.15 6.92
C TYR A 799 10.40 -11.21 7.54
N ARG A 800 10.79 -12.49 7.47
CA ARG A 800 10.01 -13.60 8.06
C ARG A 800 9.76 -13.38 9.55
N ARG A 801 10.80 -13.02 10.31
CA ARG A 801 10.68 -12.74 11.75
C ARG A 801 9.75 -11.57 12.04
N LYS A 802 10.01 -10.40 11.44
CA LYS A 802 9.21 -9.18 11.67
C LYS A 802 7.76 -9.37 11.20
N ALA A 803 7.55 -10.03 10.05
CA ALA A 803 6.21 -10.32 9.54
C ALA A 803 5.43 -11.28 10.46
N PHE A 804 6.11 -12.25 11.10
CA PHE A 804 5.51 -13.14 12.10
C PHE A 804 5.12 -12.38 13.38
N GLU A 805 6.01 -11.55 13.92
CA GLU A 805 5.73 -10.69 15.09
C GLU A 805 4.53 -9.79 14.82
N MET A 806 4.53 -9.10 13.68
CA MET A 806 3.40 -8.25 13.25
C MET A 806 2.11 -9.04 13.05
N PHE A 807 2.19 -10.31 12.64
CA PHE A 807 1.02 -11.16 12.45
C PHE A 807 0.41 -11.60 13.79
N ASN A 808 1.23 -11.87 14.80
CA ASN A 808 0.71 -12.15 16.15
C ASN A 808 0.06 -10.89 16.75
N LEU A 809 0.67 -9.72 16.57
CA LEU A 809 0.07 -8.45 16.97
C LEU A 809 -1.27 -8.21 16.27
N LEU A 810 -1.38 -8.51 14.97
CA LEU A 810 -2.65 -8.47 14.25
C LEU A 810 -3.72 -9.34 14.94
N LEU A 811 -3.39 -10.58 15.34
CA LEU A 811 -4.35 -11.47 15.99
C LEU A 811 -4.79 -10.94 17.36
N ASP A 812 -3.87 -10.36 18.13
CA ASP A 812 -4.17 -9.70 19.41
C ASP A 812 -5.05 -8.46 19.21
N ASP A 813 -4.77 -7.64 18.19
CA ASP A 813 -5.54 -6.44 17.86
C ASP A 813 -6.96 -6.80 17.41
N VAL A 814 -7.12 -7.89 16.63
CA VAL A 814 -8.44 -8.44 16.27
C VAL A 814 -9.20 -8.84 17.52
N ARG A 815 -8.60 -9.61 18.44
CA ARG A 815 -9.25 -10.03 19.69
C ARG A 815 -9.67 -8.82 20.52
N ALA A 816 -8.78 -7.87 20.75
CA ALA A 816 -9.06 -6.67 21.53
C ALA A 816 -10.19 -5.82 20.91
N GLN A 817 -10.24 -5.70 19.58
CA GLN A 817 -11.30 -4.98 18.87
C GLN A 817 -12.67 -5.68 19.00
N VAL A 818 -12.70 -7.02 19.04
CA VAL A 818 -13.92 -7.80 19.25
C VAL A 818 -14.38 -7.67 20.70
N VAL A 819 -13.52 -7.96 21.66
CA VAL A 819 -13.84 -7.94 23.10
C VAL A 819 -14.33 -6.55 23.53
N SER A 820 -13.69 -5.47 23.08
CA SER A 820 -14.12 -4.10 23.42
C SER A 820 -15.49 -3.69 22.87
N ARG A 821 -16.09 -4.47 21.97
CA ARG A 821 -17.36 -4.12 21.29
C ARG A 821 -18.43 -5.19 21.38
N VAL A 822 -18.15 -6.33 22.00
CA VAL A 822 -19.09 -7.46 22.05
C VAL A 822 -20.42 -7.08 22.71
N PHE A 823 -20.40 -6.25 23.76
CA PHE A 823 -21.62 -5.71 24.41
C PHE A 823 -22.00 -4.29 23.96
N ALA A 824 -21.33 -3.72 22.95
CA ALA A 824 -21.57 -2.33 22.54
C ALA A 824 -22.88 -2.14 21.74
N TYR A 825 -23.40 -3.22 21.14
CA TYR A 825 -24.62 -3.19 20.33
C TYR A 825 -25.86 -3.41 21.20
N LEU A 826 -26.36 -2.32 21.79
CA LEU A 826 -27.55 -2.33 22.64
C LEU A 826 -28.84 -2.04 21.85
N PRO A 827 -29.95 -2.74 22.12
CA PRO A 827 -31.25 -2.49 21.47
C PRO A 827 -31.83 -1.13 21.84
N ARG A 828 -31.63 -0.69 23.08
CA ARG A 828 -32.03 0.63 23.58
C ARG A 828 -30.84 1.28 24.29
N ARG A 829 -30.52 2.51 23.92
CA ARG A 829 -29.54 3.31 24.66
C ARG A 829 -30.18 3.82 25.94
N TRP A 830 -29.49 3.60 27.05
CA TRP A 830 -29.84 4.10 28.36
C TRP A 830 -28.68 4.93 28.89
N ASP A 831 -29.00 6.13 29.36
CA ASP A 831 -28.08 7.00 30.09
C ASP A 831 -28.78 7.45 31.38
N ALA A 832 -28.09 7.34 32.51
CA ALA A 832 -28.62 7.90 33.75
C ALA A 832 -28.78 9.42 33.65
N THR A 833 -29.88 9.91 34.22
CA THR A 833 -30.13 11.34 34.38
C THR A 833 -29.18 11.91 35.43
N PRO A 834 -28.35 12.92 35.10
CA PRO A 834 -27.48 13.54 36.09
C PRO A 834 -28.30 14.18 37.21
N ILE A 835 -27.95 13.88 38.46
CA ILE A 835 -28.68 14.34 39.65
C ILE A 835 -28.02 15.61 40.24
N GLY A 836 -26.71 15.80 40.04
CA GLY A 836 -25.96 16.91 40.62
C GLY A 836 -25.93 18.19 39.76
N THR A 837 -25.88 19.35 40.42
CA THR A 837 -25.44 20.63 39.81
C THR A 837 -24.08 21.01 40.38
N VAL A 838 -23.13 21.36 39.52
CA VAL A 838 -21.78 21.78 39.96
C VAL A 838 -21.54 23.23 39.54
N ASP A 839 -21.25 24.08 40.52
CA ASP A 839 -20.83 25.46 40.30
C ASP A 839 -19.32 25.48 40.02
N VAL A 840 -18.90 25.26 38.79
CA VAL A 840 -17.48 25.35 38.44
C VAL A 840 -17.09 26.81 38.21
N VAL A 841 -16.08 27.30 38.93
CA VAL A 841 -15.32 28.48 38.53
C VAL A 841 -14.47 28.08 37.32
N LEU A 842 -14.93 28.43 36.12
CA LEU A 842 -14.11 28.31 34.91
C LEU A 842 -12.88 29.23 35.07
N SER A 843 -11.73 28.67 35.43
CA SER A 843 -10.46 29.37 35.38
C SER A 843 -10.23 29.91 33.96
N PRO A 844 -10.10 31.23 33.75
CA PRO A 844 -9.92 31.80 32.43
C PRO A 844 -8.46 31.68 32.01
N SER A 845 -8.06 30.56 31.41
CA SER A 845 -6.70 30.38 30.89
C SER A 845 -6.65 30.02 29.41
N ILE A 846 -7.25 30.87 28.57
CA ILE A 846 -6.59 31.27 27.34
C ILE A 846 -6.65 32.79 27.31
N ALA A 847 -5.60 33.41 27.87
CA ALA A 847 -5.36 34.84 27.70
C ALA A 847 -5.21 35.12 26.19
N LYS A 848 -6.31 35.55 25.56
CA LYS A 848 -6.26 36.20 24.26
C LYS A 848 -5.34 37.41 24.40
N GLY A 849 -4.23 37.39 23.67
CA GLY A 849 -3.39 38.56 23.48
C GLY A 849 -4.25 39.76 23.10
N LYS A 850 -4.09 40.86 23.84
CA LYS A 850 -4.66 42.17 23.51
C LYS A 850 -4.15 42.58 22.13
N ASN A 851 -4.95 42.34 21.09
CA ASN A 851 -4.76 43.04 19.83
C ASN A 851 -5.45 44.39 19.92
N SER A 852 -4.60 45.40 19.82
CA SER A 852 -4.92 46.81 19.78
C SER A 852 -5.95 47.13 18.70
N THR A 853 -6.82 48.06 19.06
CA THR A 853 -7.85 48.65 18.22
C THR A 853 -7.27 49.46 17.08
N THR A 854 -7.47 49.03 15.83
CA THR A 854 -7.49 49.93 14.66
C THR A 854 -8.54 49.50 13.62
N LYS A 855 -9.67 50.24 13.67
CA LYS A 855 -10.58 50.69 12.60
C LYS A 855 -10.86 49.79 11.36
N LYS A 856 -12.15 49.40 11.27
CA LYS A 856 -13.06 49.40 10.10
C LYS A 856 -12.50 49.92 8.74
N LYS A 857 -12.50 49.08 7.69
CA LYS A 857 -13.52 49.05 6.58
C LYS A 857 -13.07 48.21 5.37
N ARG A 858 -14.09 47.55 4.78
CA ARG A 858 -14.33 47.19 3.36
C ARG A 858 -13.88 45.82 2.80
N LYS A 859 -14.93 45.05 2.46
CA LYS A 859 -15.02 43.93 1.50
C LYS A 859 -14.17 44.09 0.24
N ARG A 860 -13.56 42.98 -0.23
CA ARG A 860 -13.67 42.51 -1.62
C ARG A 860 -13.19 41.05 -1.78
N HIS A 861 -13.99 40.26 -2.49
CA HIS A 861 -13.68 38.92 -3.01
C HIS A 861 -12.39 38.89 -3.85
N LYS A 862 -11.62 37.80 -3.76
CA LYS A 862 -11.18 37.03 -4.94
C LYS A 862 -10.60 35.65 -4.59
N LYS A 863 -11.07 34.65 -5.36
CA LYS A 863 -10.60 33.27 -5.49
C LYS A 863 -9.09 33.18 -5.77
N ARG A 864 -8.44 32.13 -5.25
CA ARG A 864 -7.30 31.40 -5.87
C ARG A 864 -7.22 30.01 -5.22
N LYS A 865 -7.60 28.96 -5.95
CA LYS A 865 -6.76 28.07 -6.77
C LYS A 865 -5.71 27.33 -5.92
N ARG A 866 -5.98 26.03 -5.73
CA ARG A 866 -5.03 24.98 -5.36
C ARG A 866 -3.83 25.01 -6.31
N HIS A 867 -2.64 24.97 -5.73
CA HIS A 867 -1.56 24.12 -6.20
C HIS A 867 -1.37 23.05 -5.14
#